data_AF-A0A2K5HHT6-F1
#
_entry.id   AF-A0A2K5HHT6-F1
#
_cell.length_a   1.000
_cell.length_b   1.000
_cell.length_c   1.000
_cell.angle_alpha   90.00
_cell.angle_beta   90.00
_cell.angle_gamma   90.00
#
_symmetry.space_group_name_H-M   'P 1'
#
loop_
_entity.id
_entity.type
_entity.pdbx_description
1 polymer ?
#
loop_
_entity_poly.entity_id
_entity_poly.type
_entity_poly.pdbx_seq_one_letter_code
_entity_poly.pdbx_strand_id
1 'polypeptide(L)'
;MKETDREAVATAVQRVAGMLQRPDQLDKVEQYRRREARKKASVEARLKAAIQSQLDGVRTGLSQLHNALNDVKDIQQSLADVSKDWRQSINTIESLKDVKDAVVQHSQLAAAVENLKNIFSVPEIVRETQDLIEQGALLQAHRKLMDLECSRDGLMYEQYRMDSGNTRDMTLIHGYFGSTQGLSDELAKQLWMVLQRSLVTVRRDPTLLVSVVRIIEREEKIDRRILDRKKQTGFVPPGRPKNWKEKMFTILERTVTTRIEGTQADTRESDKMWLVRHLEIIRKYVLDDLIVAKNLMVQCFPPHYEIFKNLLNMYHQALSTRMQELASEDLEANEIVSLLTWVLNTYTSTEMMRNVELAPEVDVGTLEPLLSPHVVSELLDTYMSTLTSNIIAWLRKALETDKKDWVKETEPEADQDGYYQTTLPAIVFQMFEQNLQVAAQISEDLKTKVLVLCLQQMNSFLSRYKDEAQLYKEEHLRNRQHPHCYVQYMIAIINNCQTFKESIVSLKRKYLKNEVEEGVSLSQPSMDGILDAIAKEGCGGLLEEVFLDLEQHLNELMTKKWLLGSNAVDIICVTVEDYFNDFAKIKKPYKKRMTAEAHRRVVVEYLRAVMQKRISFRSPEERKEGAEKMVREAEQLRFLFRKLASGFGEDVDGYCDTIVAVAEVIKLTDPSLLYLEVSTLVSKYPDIRDDHIGALLAVRGDASRDMKQTIMETLEQGPAQASPSYVPLFKDIVVPSLNVAKLLK
;
A
#
# COMPACT_ATOMS: atom_id res chain seq x y z
N MET A 1 64.74 -32.84 31.19
CA MET A 1 65.35 -34.08 30.69
C MET A 1 65.21 -35.26 31.66
N LYS A 2 65.67 -35.19 32.92
CA LYS A 2 65.58 -36.36 33.84
C LYS A 2 64.15 -36.84 34.14
N GLU A 3 63.18 -35.93 34.16
CA GLU A 3 61.77 -36.23 34.43
C GLU A 3 61.05 -36.77 33.19
N THR A 4 61.28 -36.15 32.03
CA THR A 4 60.79 -36.61 30.72
C THR A 4 61.36 -37.96 30.31
N ASP A 5 62.62 -38.26 30.65
CA ASP A 5 63.23 -39.57 30.43
C ASP A 5 62.56 -40.64 31.31
N ARG A 6 62.21 -40.30 32.56
CA ARG A 6 61.49 -41.23 33.45
C ARG A 6 60.10 -41.55 32.94
N GLU A 7 59.35 -40.56 32.45
CA GLU A 7 58.03 -40.78 31.82
C GLU A 7 58.14 -41.59 30.53
N ALA A 8 59.10 -41.29 29.66
CA ALA A 8 59.32 -42.01 28.42
C ALA A 8 59.68 -43.49 28.68
N VAL A 9 60.52 -43.75 29.68
CA VAL A 9 60.86 -45.11 30.12
C VAL A 9 59.64 -45.80 30.71
N ALA A 10 58.87 -45.15 31.60
CA ALA A 10 57.66 -45.74 32.18
C ALA A 10 56.62 -46.11 31.10
N THR A 11 56.43 -45.25 30.11
CA THR A 11 55.52 -45.46 28.98
C THR A 11 56.02 -46.59 28.07
N ALA A 12 57.33 -46.64 27.80
CA ALA A 12 57.94 -47.72 27.03
C ALA A 12 57.80 -49.08 27.75
N VAL A 13 57.98 -49.10 29.08
CA VAL A 13 57.79 -50.29 29.91
C VAL A 13 56.34 -50.77 29.86
N GLN A 14 55.35 -49.89 30.04
CA GLN A 14 53.92 -50.25 29.88
C GLN A 14 53.63 -50.82 28.48
N ARG A 15 54.20 -50.20 27.45
CA ARG A 15 54.02 -50.63 26.06
C ARG A 15 54.61 -52.01 25.80
N VAL A 16 55.81 -52.30 26.32
CA VAL A 16 56.44 -53.62 26.21
C VAL A 16 55.66 -54.66 27.00
N ALA A 17 55.20 -54.32 28.22
CA ALA A 17 54.35 -55.20 29.03
C ALA A 17 53.03 -55.56 28.31
N GLY A 18 52.43 -54.60 27.59
CA GLY A 18 51.24 -54.85 26.75
C GLY A 18 51.49 -55.73 25.53
N MET A 19 52.74 -55.83 25.06
CA MET A 19 53.11 -56.63 23.88
C MET A 19 53.46 -58.10 24.20
N LEU A 20 53.76 -58.42 25.47
CA LEU A 20 54.24 -59.74 25.91
C LEU A 20 53.38 -60.28 27.06
N GLN A 21 52.09 -60.49 26.80
CA GLN A 21 51.14 -60.93 27.83
C GLN A 21 51.02 -62.46 27.93
N ARG A 22 51.47 -63.22 26.92
CA ARG A 22 51.40 -64.70 26.90
C ARG A 22 52.75 -65.32 26.50
N PRO A 23 53.10 -66.53 26.99
CA PRO A 23 54.44 -67.12 26.79
C PRO A 23 54.81 -67.36 25.33
N ASP A 24 53.84 -67.71 24.49
CA ASP A 24 53.99 -67.92 23.03
C ASP A 24 54.39 -66.65 22.25
N GLN A 25 54.27 -65.47 22.87
CA GLN A 25 54.63 -64.19 22.26
C GLN A 25 56.13 -63.88 22.39
N LEU A 26 56.87 -64.63 23.22
CA LEU A 26 58.32 -64.47 23.38
C LEU A 26 59.07 -64.82 22.09
N ASP A 27 58.56 -65.75 21.28
CA ASP A 27 59.14 -66.12 19.98
C ASP A 27 59.14 -64.93 18.99
N LYS A 28 58.27 -63.92 19.21
CA LYS A 28 58.15 -62.72 18.37
C LYS A 28 59.00 -61.53 18.86
N VAL A 29 59.70 -61.66 20.00
CA VAL A 29 60.50 -60.57 20.59
C VAL A 29 61.56 -60.07 19.63
N GLU A 30 62.22 -60.96 18.89
CA GLU A 30 63.26 -60.55 17.95
C GLU A 30 62.69 -59.75 16.77
N GLN A 31 61.47 -60.08 16.34
CA GLN A 31 60.73 -59.32 15.34
C GLN A 31 60.33 -57.93 15.86
N TYR A 32 59.87 -57.83 17.12
CA TYR A 32 59.56 -56.55 17.76
C TYR A 32 60.81 -55.69 17.97
N ARG A 33 61.94 -56.29 18.37
CA ARG A 33 63.23 -55.60 18.49
C ARG A 33 63.71 -55.06 17.16
N ARG A 34 63.59 -55.83 16.08
CA ARG A 34 63.90 -55.35 14.71
C ARG A 34 62.96 -54.22 14.28
N ARG A 35 61.67 -54.29 14.64
CA ARG A 35 60.69 -53.22 14.35
C ARG A 35 61.01 -51.92 15.08
N GLU A 36 61.30 -51.97 16.38
CA GLU A 36 61.65 -50.78 17.16
C GLU A 36 63.03 -50.23 16.77
N ALA A 37 64.00 -51.09 16.43
CA ALA A 37 65.28 -50.65 15.86
C ALA A 37 65.10 -49.90 14.53
N ARG A 38 64.23 -50.39 13.63
CA ARG A 38 63.89 -49.68 12.38
C ARG A 38 63.19 -48.35 12.64
N LYS A 39 62.26 -48.30 13.61
CA LYS A 39 61.61 -47.04 14.00
C LYS A 39 62.61 -46.05 14.58
N LYS A 40 63.49 -46.48 15.47
CA LYS A 40 64.57 -45.66 16.04
C LYS A 40 65.47 -45.12 14.92
N ALA A 41 65.94 -45.97 14.02
CA ALA A 41 66.76 -45.54 12.89
C ALA A 41 66.03 -44.53 11.97
N SER A 42 64.72 -44.72 11.73
CA SER A 42 63.90 -43.77 10.95
C SER A 42 63.75 -42.42 11.66
N VAL A 43 63.53 -42.42 12.98
CA VAL A 43 63.43 -41.20 13.78
C VAL A 43 64.77 -40.50 13.85
N GLU A 44 65.87 -41.21 14.10
CA GLU A 44 67.22 -40.66 14.09
C GLU A 44 67.61 -40.07 12.74
N ALA A 45 67.26 -40.73 11.63
CA ALA A 45 67.50 -40.20 10.29
C ALA A 45 66.71 -38.91 10.04
N ARG A 46 65.43 -38.87 10.43
CA ARG A 46 64.60 -37.65 10.34
C ARG A 46 65.14 -36.54 11.23
N LEU A 47 65.57 -36.85 12.45
CA LEU A 47 66.13 -35.87 13.38
C LEU A 47 67.46 -35.32 12.87
N LYS A 48 68.34 -36.16 12.32
CA LYS A 48 69.60 -35.73 11.68
C LYS A 48 69.32 -34.83 10.48
N ALA A 49 68.38 -35.19 9.61
CA ALA A 49 68.00 -34.36 8.47
C ALA A 49 67.41 -33.00 8.91
N ALA A 50 66.55 -33.00 9.93
CA ALA A 50 65.97 -31.77 10.48
C ALA A 50 67.02 -30.88 11.14
N ILE A 51 67.91 -31.45 11.96
CA ILE A 51 69.02 -30.72 12.58
C ILE A 51 69.95 -30.16 11.52
N GLN A 52 70.33 -30.95 10.51
CA GLN A 52 71.18 -30.51 9.42
C GLN A 52 70.55 -29.35 8.65
N SER A 53 69.26 -29.44 8.33
CA SER A 53 68.53 -28.35 7.67
C SER A 53 68.47 -27.07 8.50
N GLN A 54 68.28 -27.18 9.82
CA GLN A 54 68.31 -26.01 10.72
C GLN A 54 69.72 -25.43 10.83
N LEU A 55 70.75 -26.27 10.91
CA LEU A 55 72.15 -25.83 10.96
C LEU A 55 72.58 -25.15 9.67
N ASP A 56 72.19 -25.69 8.51
CA ASP A 56 72.44 -25.10 7.20
C ASP A 56 71.67 -23.79 7.02
N GLY A 57 70.42 -23.72 7.52
CA GLY A 57 69.63 -22.48 7.56
C GLY A 57 70.29 -21.40 8.42
N VAL A 58 70.75 -21.75 9.63
CA VAL A 58 71.46 -20.82 10.53
C VAL A 58 72.80 -20.40 9.94
N ARG A 59 73.56 -21.32 9.35
CA ARG A 59 74.84 -21.02 8.71
C ARG A 59 74.66 -20.10 7.51
N THR A 60 73.66 -20.36 6.68
CA THR A 60 73.33 -19.50 5.53
C THR A 60 72.87 -18.12 6.00
N GLY A 61 72.00 -18.06 7.02
CA GLY A 61 71.55 -16.80 7.61
C GLY A 61 72.70 -15.98 8.20
N LEU A 62 73.62 -16.61 8.94
CA LEU A 62 74.82 -15.95 9.47
C LEU A 62 75.75 -15.45 8.37
N SER A 63 75.95 -16.25 7.32
CA SER A 63 76.77 -15.84 6.17
C SER A 63 76.14 -14.65 5.44
N GLN A 64 74.82 -14.66 5.23
CA GLN A 64 74.10 -13.55 4.60
C GLN A 64 74.15 -12.29 5.46
N LEU A 65 74.01 -12.41 6.78
CA LEU A 65 74.06 -11.29 7.70
C LEU A 65 75.47 -10.69 7.80
N HIS A 66 76.49 -11.54 7.77
CA HIS A 66 77.89 -11.10 7.70
C HIS A 66 78.19 -10.37 6.38
N ASN A 67 77.73 -10.92 5.25
CA ASN A 67 77.89 -10.27 3.94
C ASN A 67 77.16 -8.92 3.89
N ALA A 68 75.91 -8.86 4.32
CA ALA A 68 75.15 -7.61 4.38
C ALA A 68 75.81 -6.55 5.28
N LEU A 69 76.43 -6.97 6.39
CA LEU A 69 77.17 -6.06 7.26
C LEU A 69 78.43 -5.51 6.59
N ASN A 70 79.14 -6.32 5.81
CA ASN A 70 80.27 -5.87 5.01
C ASN A 70 79.81 -4.94 3.88
N ASP A 71 78.74 -5.30 3.15
CA ASP A 71 78.16 -4.46 2.10
C ASP A 71 77.75 -3.08 2.65
N VAL A 72 77.14 -3.03 3.83
CA VAL A 72 76.78 -1.76 4.48
C VAL A 72 78.01 -0.93 4.84
N LYS A 73 79.10 -1.55 5.31
CA LYS A 73 80.35 -0.84 5.58
C LYS A 73 80.97 -0.30 4.29
N ASP A 74 80.97 -1.09 3.22
CA ASP A 74 81.50 -0.69 1.92
C ASP A 74 80.67 0.45 1.32
N ILE A 75 79.34 0.41 1.46
CA ILE A 75 78.44 1.51 1.07
C ILE A 75 78.71 2.76 1.91
N GLN A 76 78.89 2.64 3.23
CA GLN A 76 79.21 3.78 4.08
C GLN A 76 80.55 4.42 3.70
N GLN A 77 81.56 3.60 3.42
CA GLN A 77 82.87 4.07 2.96
C GLN A 77 82.74 4.79 1.61
N SER A 78 82.05 4.17 0.65
CA SER A 78 81.79 4.76 -0.67
C SER A 78 81.00 6.06 -0.58
N LEU A 79 80.02 6.16 0.33
CA LEU A 79 79.26 7.39 0.55
C LEU A 79 80.12 8.50 1.17
N ALA A 80 81.03 8.14 2.08
CA ALA A 80 81.98 9.08 2.66
C ALA A 80 82.97 9.59 1.61
N ASP A 81 83.46 8.71 0.73
CA ASP A 81 84.34 9.07 -0.38
C ASP A 81 83.59 9.97 -1.38
N VAL A 82 82.36 9.62 -1.79
CA VAL A 82 81.52 10.49 -2.64
C VAL A 82 81.26 11.85 -1.98
N SER A 83 81.00 11.89 -0.67
CA SER A 83 80.80 13.16 0.05
C SER A 83 82.08 14.01 0.05
N LYS A 84 83.25 13.38 0.21
CA LYS A 84 84.55 14.03 0.14
C LYS A 84 84.85 14.55 -1.26
N ASP A 85 84.62 13.73 -2.29
CA ASP A 85 84.79 14.09 -3.70
C ASP A 85 83.83 15.20 -4.11
N TRP A 86 82.59 15.18 -3.62
CA TRP A 86 81.62 16.27 -3.82
C TRP A 86 82.11 17.58 -3.20
N ARG A 87 82.61 17.54 -1.96
CA ARG A 87 83.19 18.72 -1.29
C ARG A 87 84.42 19.26 -2.02
N GLN A 88 85.28 18.40 -2.56
CA GLN A 88 86.40 18.81 -3.39
C GLN A 88 85.94 19.37 -4.75
N SER A 89 84.87 18.80 -5.30
CA SER A 89 84.25 19.22 -6.56
C SER A 89 83.59 20.60 -6.48
N ILE A 90 83.15 21.05 -5.29
CA ILE A 90 82.61 22.42 -5.09
C ILE A 90 83.64 23.48 -5.48
N ASN A 91 84.91 23.30 -5.14
CA ASN A 91 85.98 24.23 -5.53
C ASN A 91 86.25 24.21 -7.05
N THR A 92 86.01 23.07 -7.70
CA THR A 92 86.12 22.95 -9.17
C THR A 92 84.89 23.50 -9.89
N ILE A 93 83.70 23.42 -9.29
CA ILE A 93 82.46 24.02 -9.82
C ILE A 93 82.58 25.56 -9.88
N GLU A 94 83.22 26.20 -8.90
CA GLU A 94 83.54 27.63 -8.98
C GLU A 94 84.47 27.95 -10.17
N SER A 95 85.47 27.11 -10.44
CA SER A 95 86.36 27.27 -11.61
C SER A 95 85.67 26.98 -12.96
N LEU A 96 84.54 26.27 -12.95
CA LEU A 96 83.74 25.94 -14.13
C LEU A 96 82.61 26.94 -14.39
N LYS A 97 82.56 28.06 -13.66
CA LYS A 97 81.55 29.10 -13.86
C LYS A 97 81.52 29.59 -15.31
N ASP A 98 82.67 29.80 -15.93
CA ASP A 98 82.76 30.23 -17.33
C ASP A 98 82.20 29.17 -18.30
N VAL A 99 82.41 27.87 -18.00
CA VAL A 99 81.84 26.77 -18.79
C VAL A 99 80.33 26.71 -18.60
N LYS A 100 79.84 26.90 -17.38
CA LYS A 100 78.39 26.97 -17.09
C LYS A 100 77.76 28.14 -17.85
N ASP A 101 78.38 29.31 -17.81
CA ASP A 101 77.88 30.51 -18.50
C ASP A 101 77.90 30.30 -20.03
N ALA A 102 78.95 29.67 -20.58
CA ALA A 102 79.00 29.28 -21.99
C ALA A 102 77.94 28.23 -22.37
N VAL A 103 77.67 27.24 -21.50
CA VAL A 103 76.60 26.25 -21.70
C VAL A 103 75.22 26.90 -21.64
N VAL A 104 75.00 27.88 -20.75
CA VAL A 104 73.76 28.66 -20.71
C VAL A 104 73.59 29.45 -22.01
N GLN A 105 74.64 30.14 -22.49
CA GLN A 105 74.60 30.86 -23.76
C GLN A 105 74.36 29.91 -24.95
N HIS A 106 75.04 28.77 -25.01
CA HIS A 106 74.83 27.79 -26.07
C HIS A 106 73.43 27.14 -26.00
N SER A 107 72.91 26.88 -24.79
CA SER A 107 71.55 26.38 -24.60
C SER A 107 70.52 27.42 -25.05
N GLN A 108 70.75 28.71 -24.76
CA GLN A 108 69.91 29.81 -25.22
C GLN A 108 69.93 29.94 -26.75
N LEU A 109 71.11 29.90 -27.37
CA LEU A 109 71.26 29.97 -28.82
C LEU A 109 70.64 28.75 -29.51
N ALA A 110 70.83 27.54 -28.96
CA ALA A 110 70.20 26.33 -29.47
C ALA A 110 68.68 26.39 -29.39
N ALA A 111 68.13 26.82 -28.24
CA ALA A 111 66.69 27.01 -28.06
C ALA A 111 66.15 28.10 -29.00
N ALA A 112 66.88 29.20 -29.21
CA ALA A 112 66.50 30.25 -30.15
C ALA A 112 66.46 29.72 -31.59
N VAL A 113 67.46 28.95 -32.03
CA VAL A 113 67.52 28.35 -33.38
C VAL A 113 66.43 27.30 -33.58
N GLU A 114 66.12 26.49 -32.56
CA GLU A 114 65.05 25.50 -32.62
C GLU A 114 63.66 26.17 -32.68
N ASN A 115 63.42 27.17 -31.83
CA ASN A 115 62.15 27.90 -31.80
C ASN A 115 61.95 28.82 -33.01
N LEU A 116 63.03 29.33 -33.63
CA LEU A 116 62.98 30.18 -34.84
C LEU A 116 62.20 29.52 -35.97
N LYS A 117 62.39 28.21 -36.21
CA LYS A 117 61.64 27.47 -37.23
C LYS A 117 60.15 27.41 -36.93
N ASN A 118 59.80 27.22 -35.65
CA ASN A 118 58.41 27.10 -35.23
C ASN A 118 57.68 28.46 -35.25
N ILE A 119 58.37 29.56 -34.94
CA ILE A 119 57.81 30.92 -34.93
C ILE A 119 57.32 31.31 -36.33
N PHE A 120 58.11 31.11 -37.39
CA PHE A 120 57.67 31.51 -38.75
C PHE A 120 56.47 30.70 -39.28
N SER A 121 56.27 29.48 -38.79
CA SER A 121 55.17 28.61 -39.21
C SER A 121 53.88 28.81 -38.41
N VAL A 122 53.88 29.64 -37.35
CA VAL A 122 52.69 29.82 -36.49
C VAL A 122 51.43 30.27 -37.26
N PRO A 123 51.46 31.31 -38.12
CA PRO A 123 50.25 31.75 -38.82
C PRO A 123 49.67 30.69 -39.77
N GLU A 124 50.53 29.91 -40.43
CA GLU A 124 50.13 28.83 -41.33
C GLU A 124 49.49 27.68 -40.53
N ILE A 125 50.15 27.23 -39.46
CA ILE A 125 49.62 26.17 -38.59
C ILE A 125 48.29 26.60 -37.95
N VAL A 126 48.15 27.88 -37.56
CA VAL A 126 46.89 28.42 -37.03
C VAL A 126 45.76 28.29 -38.06
N ARG A 127 45.99 28.73 -39.30
CA ARG A 127 44.99 28.63 -40.38
C ARG A 127 44.62 27.18 -40.69
N GLU A 128 45.62 26.31 -40.82
CA GLU A 128 45.37 24.88 -41.07
C GLU A 128 44.64 24.20 -39.91
N THR A 129 44.92 24.60 -38.67
CA THR A 129 44.22 24.07 -37.49
C THR A 129 42.76 24.50 -37.51
N GLN A 130 42.48 25.75 -37.90
CA GLN A 130 41.10 26.23 -38.06
C GLN A 130 40.35 25.42 -39.13
N ASP A 131 40.95 25.23 -40.32
CA ASP A 131 40.35 24.44 -41.41
C ASP A 131 40.02 23.01 -40.95
N LEU A 132 40.90 22.38 -40.16
CA LEU A 132 40.69 21.04 -39.62
C LEU A 132 39.58 20.99 -38.55
N ILE A 133 39.40 22.04 -37.75
CA ILE A 133 38.30 22.15 -36.79
C ILE A 133 36.98 22.25 -37.54
N GLU A 134 36.91 23.10 -38.57
CA GLU A 134 35.72 23.29 -39.41
C GLU A 134 35.33 22.01 -40.18
N GLN A 135 36.32 21.21 -40.61
CA GLN A 135 36.11 19.91 -41.25
C GLN A 135 35.77 18.77 -40.28
N GLY A 136 35.81 18.99 -38.96
CA GLY A 136 35.56 17.95 -37.96
C GLY A 136 36.70 16.95 -37.78
N ALA A 137 37.90 17.23 -38.29
CA ALA A 137 39.10 16.39 -38.14
C ALA A 137 39.79 16.62 -36.77
N LEU A 138 39.03 16.43 -35.68
CA LEU A 138 39.36 16.91 -34.33
C LEU A 138 40.70 16.43 -33.78
N LEU A 139 41.11 15.18 -34.05
CA LEU A 139 42.41 14.66 -33.57
C LEU A 139 43.61 15.31 -34.24
N GLN A 140 43.48 15.65 -35.53
CA GLN A 140 44.55 16.31 -36.27
C GLN A 140 44.64 17.78 -35.87
N ALA A 141 43.49 18.44 -35.72
CA ALA A 141 43.40 19.79 -35.17
C ALA A 141 44.02 19.85 -33.76
N HIS A 142 43.67 18.92 -32.87
CA HIS A 142 44.22 18.84 -31.52
C HIS A 142 45.75 18.68 -31.51
N ARG A 143 46.31 17.85 -32.40
CA ARG A 143 47.76 17.68 -32.51
C ARG A 143 48.46 18.99 -32.89
N LYS A 144 47.97 19.69 -33.91
CA LYS A 144 48.55 20.96 -34.35
C LYS A 144 48.41 22.05 -33.26
N LEU A 145 47.26 22.09 -32.59
CA LEU A 145 47.05 22.98 -31.45
C LEU A 145 48.03 22.68 -30.31
N MET A 146 48.26 21.41 -29.99
CA MET A 146 49.23 21.01 -28.96
C MET A 146 50.65 21.44 -29.31
N ASP A 147 51.06 21.32 -30.58
CA ASP A 147 52.39 21.75 -31.04
C ASP A 147 52.55 23.29 -30.90
N LEU A 148 51.50 24.06 -31.19
CA LEU A 148 51.46 25.51 -30.96
C LEU A 148 51.52 25.87 -29.47
N GLU A 149 50.73 25.19 -28.63
CA GLU A 149 50.74 25.40 -27.17
C GLU A 149 52.08 25.01 -26.56
N CYS A 150 52.69 23.90 -26.96
CA CYS A 150 54.02 23.49 -26.51
C CYS A 150 55.10 24.51 -26.89
N SER A 151 55.03 25.08 -28.10
CA SER A 151 55.97 26.12 -28.55
C SER A 151 55.81 27.40 -27.72
N ARG A 152 54.56 27.85 -27.53
CA ARG A 152 54.23 29.01 -26.68
C ARG A 152 54.71 28.80 -25.24
N ASP A 153 54.31 27.68 -24.63
CA ASP A 153 54.56 27.38 -23.23
C ASP A 153 56.06 27.17 -22.96
N GLY A 154 56.79 26.60 -23.93
CA GLY A 154 58.25 26.47 -23.88
C GLY A 154 58.96 27.81 -23.90
N LEU A 155 58.57 28.72 -24.81
CA LEU A 155 59.10 30.08 -24.87
C LEU A 155 58.80 30.89 -23.61
N MET A 156 57.57 30.78 -23.09
CA MET A 156 57.19 31.44 -21.84
C MET A 156 57.97 30.88 -20.65
N TYR A 157 58.19 29.56 -20.59
CA TYR A 157 58.97 28.97 -19.50
C TYR A 157 60.44 29.39 -19.54
N GLU A 158 61.07 29.43 -20.70
CA GLU A 158 62.45 29.91 -20.82
C GLU A 158 62.56 31.39 -20.45
N GLN A 159 61.60 32.23 -20.87
CA GLN A 159 61.56 33.63 -20.41
C GLN A 159 61.40 33.73 -18.89
N TYR A 160 60.54 32.91 -18.30
CA TYR A 160 60.33 32.87 -16.84
C TYR A 160 61.61 32.49 -16.08
N ARG A 161 62.39 31.55 -16.63
CA ARG A 161 63.69 31.13 -16.05
C ARG A 161 64.74 32.23 -16.13
N MET A 162 64.72 33.05 -17.17
CA MET A 162 65.70 34.12 -17.38
C MET A 162 65.39 35.34 -16.52
N ASP A 163 64.15 35.82 -16.56
CA ASP A 163 63.68 36.96 -15.77
C ASP A 163 62.18 36.83 -15.48
N SER A 164 61.86 36.33 -14.28
CA SER A 164 60.47 36.17 -13.82
C SER A 164 59.71 37.50 -13.68
N GLY A 165 60.41 38.64 -13.63
CA GLY A 165 59.82 39.98 -13.52
C GLY A 165 59.54 40.67 -14.86
N ASN A 166 60.08 40.15 -15.98
CA ASN A 166 59.96 40.76 -17.29
C ASN A 166 58.58 40.51 -17.92
N THR A 167 57.63 41.37 -17.54
CA THR A 167 56.23 41.33 -17.97
C THR A 167 56.04 41.75 -19.43
N ARG A 168 56.94 42.54 -20.01
CA ARG A 168 56.83 43.02 -21.40
C ARG A 168 57.01 41.88 -22.38
N ASP A 169 58.08 41.10 -22.24
CA ASP A 169 58.38 39.99 -23.15
C ASP A 169 57.36 38.85 -23.00
N MET A 170 56.90 38.60 -21.77
CA MET A 170 55.79 37.68 -21.52
C MET A 170 54.50 38.11 -22.24
N THR A 171 54.22 39.41 -22.26
CA THR A 171 53.04 39.98 -22.95
C THR A 171 53.21 39.90 -24.47
N LEU A 172 54.41 40.09 -25.00
CA LEU A 172 54.71 39.95 -26.43
C LEU A 172 54.51 38.50 -26.92
N ILE A 173 55.04 37.52 -26.18
CA ILE A 173 54.84 36.09 -26.48
C ILE A 173 53.35 35.75 -26.41
N HIS A 174 52.67 36.21 -25.36
CA HIS A 174 51.22 36.01 -25.23
C HIS A 174 50.43 36.63 -26.39
N GLY A 175 50.78 37.84 -26.82
CA GLY A 175 50.15 38.53 -27.94
C GLY A 175 50.37 37.82 -29.28
N TYR A 176 51.59 37.34 -29.53
CA TYR A 176 51.93 36.62 -30.76
C TYR A 176 51.16 35.30 -30.90
N PHE A 177 51.03 34.56 -29.79
CA PHE A 177 50.25 33.31 -29.73
C PHE A 177 48.77 33.55 -29.34
N GLY A 178 48.25 34.78 -29.45
CA GLY A 178 46.88 35.11 -29.05
C GLY A 178 45.82 34.28 -29.79
N SER A 179 46.05 33.97 -31.06
CA SER A 179 45.16 33.12 -31.87
C SER A 179 45.08 31.66 -31.38
N THR A 180 46.09 31.17 -30.68
CA THR A 180 46.13 29.80 -30.13
C THR A 180 45.03 29.58 -29.09
N GLN A 181 44.72 30.59 -28.27
CA GLN A 181 43.63 30.51 -27.31
C GLN A 181 42.28 30.39 -28.02
N GLY A 182 42.05 31.20 -29.06
CA GLY A 182 40.83 31.14 -29.87
C GLY A 182 40.63 29.78 -30.54
N LEU A 183 41.70 29.16 -31.06
CA LEU A 183 41.65 27.80 -31.61
C LEU A 183 41.32 26.75 -30.55
N SER A 184 41.89 26.87 -29.34
CA SER A 184 41.55 25.98 -28.22
C SER A 184 40.08 26.10 -27.84
N ASP A 185 39.54 27.31 -27.81
CA ASP A 185 38.13 27.54 -27.48
C ASP A 185 37.20 27.01 -28.58
N GLU A 186 37.55 27.18 -29.86
CA GLU A 186 36.76 26.66 -30.98
C GLU A 186 36.80 25.13 -31.05
N LEU A 187 37.97 24.52 -30.85
CA LEU A 187 38.07 23.07 -30.71
C LEU A 187 37.20 22.58 -29.56
N ALA A 188 37.28 23.22 -28.38
CA ALA A 188 36.47 22.86 -27.23
C ALA A 188 34.97 22.93 -27.54
N LYS A 189 34.47 23.97 -28.23
CA LYS A 189 33.06 24.06 -28.67
C LYS A 189 32.65 22.85 -29.51
N GLN A 190 33.48 22.41 -30.46
CA GLN A 190 33.19 21.23 -31.27
C GLN A 190 33.15 19.95 -30.40
N LEU A 191 34.06 19.79 -29.44
CA LEU A 191 34.02 18.66 -28.49
C LEU A 191 32.70 18.65 -27.70
N TRP A 192 32.28 19.81 -27.19
CA TRP A 192 31.05 19.96 -26.41
C TRP A 192 29.80 19.66 -27.24
N MET A 193 29.75 20.10 -28.50
CA MET A 193 28.65 19.81 -29.41
C MET A 193 28.49 18.30 -29.69
N VAL A 194 29.62 17.59 -29.85
CA VAL A 194 29.62 16.13 -30.01
C VAL A 194 29.13 15.44 -28.73
N LEU A 195 29.56 15.90 -27.55
CA LEU A 195 29.17 15.34 -26.26
C LEU A 195 27.68 15.57 -25.93
N GLN A 196 27.14 16.74 -26.27
CA GLN A 196 25.69 17.03 -26.17
C GLN A 196 24.84 16.10 -27.02
N ARG A 197 25.42 15.53 -28.09
CA ARG A 197 24.75 14.56 -28.96
C ARG A 197 25.29 13.14 -28.77
N SER A 198 26.02 12.88 -27.68
CA SER A 198 26.78 11.65 -27.47
C SER A 198 25.98 10.37 -27.71
N LEU A 199 24.74 10.29 -27.24
CA LEU A 199 23.86 9.12 -27.43
C LEU A 199 23.43 8.91 -28.88
N VAL A 200 23.28 9.98 -29.67
CA VAL A 200 22.98 9.88 -31.11
C VAL A 200 24.26 9.60 -31.89
N THR A 201 25.35 10.27 -31.53
CA THR A 201 26.67 10.09 -32.12
C THR A 201 27.14 8.65 -31.96
N VAL A 202 27.02 8.05 -30.78
CA VAL A 202 27.47 6.66 -30.58
C VAL A 202 26.67 5.64 -31.40
N ARG A 203 25.41 5.93 -31.73
CA ARG A 203 24.60 5.07 -32.62
C ARG A 203 25.02 5.19 -34.09
N ARG A 204 25.46 6.36 -34.53
CA ARG A 204 25.80 6.65 -35.94
C ARG A 204 27.29 6.46 -36.25
N ASP A 205 28.14 7.03 -35.40
CA ASP A 205 29.60 7.02 -35.52
C ASP A 205 30.27 7.03 -34.11
N PRO A 206 30.50 5.85 -33.52
CA PRO A 206 31.24 5.72 -32.26
C PRO A 206 32.67 6.28 -32.32
N THR A 207 33.29 6.32 -33.51
CA THR A 207 34.70 6.70 -33.65
C THR A 207 34.92 8.19 -33.39
N LEU A 208 33.93 9.02 -33.70
CA LEU A 208 33.93 10.44 -33.37
C LEU A 208 33.91 10.66 -31.86
N LEU A 209 33.07 9.92 -31.12
CA LEU A 209 33.01 10.02 -29.66
C LEU A 209 34.32 9.55 -29.01
N VAL A 210 34.89 8.44 -29.47
CA VAL A 210 36.22 7.97 -29.04
C VAL A 210 37.29 9.04 -29.29
N SER A 211 37.24 9.72 -30.43
CA SER A 211 38.18 10.79 -30.76
C SER A 211 38.09 11.96 -29.77
N VAL A 212 36.89 12.37 -29.40
CA VAL A 212 36.66 13.41 -28.38
C VAL A 212 37.20 12.97 -27.01
N VAL A 213 36.87 11.76 -26.55
CA VAL A 213 37.34 11.24 -25.25
C VAL A 213 38.86 11.12 -25.22
N ARG A 214 39.49 10.71 -26.33
CA ARG A 214 40.96 10.64 -26.45
C ARG A 214 41.62 12.01 -26.34
N ILE A 215 41.00 13.06 -26.89
CA ILE A 215 41.50 14.43 -26.77
C ILE A 215 41.44 14.86 -25.29
N ILE A 216 40.30 14.64 -24.63
CA ILE A 216 40.11 14.98 -23.21
C ILE A 216 41.15 14.26 -22.33
N GLU A 217 41.32 12.94 -22.50
CA GLU A 217 42.29 12.16 -21.72
C GLU A 217 43.74 12.63 -21.93
N ARG A 218 44.07 13.08 -23.14
CA ARG A 218 45.39 13.67 -23.44
C ARG A 218 45.57 15.00 -22.74
N GLU A 219 44.59 15.88 -22.79
CA GLU A 219 44.62 17.18 -22.10
C GLU A 219 44.76 17.02 -20.58
N GLU A 220 44.03 16.09 -19.96
CA GLU A 220 44.16 15.77 -18.53
C GLU A 220 45.54 15.23 -18.18
N LYS A 221 46.17 14.47 -19.08
CA LYS A 221 47.55 14.00 -18.90
C LYS A 221 48.56 15.15 -19.02
N ILE A 222 48.32 16.12 -19.89
CA ILE A 222 49.13 17.33 -20.02
C ILE A 222 48.99 18.18 -18.76
N ASP A 223 47.76 18.42 -18.30
CA ASP A 223 47.47 19.16 -17.08
C ASP A 223 48.18 18.56 -15.86
N ARG A 224 48.11 17.23 -15.67
CA ARG A 224 48.86 16.54 -14.60
C ARG A 224 50.37 16.80 -14.69
N ARG A 225 50.97 16.69 -15.88
CA ARG A 225 52.40 16.96 -16.07
C ARG A 225 52.76 18.40 -15.76
N ILE A 226 51.93 19.36 -16.13
CA ILE A 226 52.14 20.78 -15.84
C ILE A 226 52.04 21.04 -14.34
N LEU A 227 51.05 20.47 -13.65
CA LEU A 227 50.90 20.60 -12.20
C LEU A 227 52.07 19.97 -11.43
N ASP A 228 52.62 18.86 -11.90
CA ASP A 228 53.82 18.27 -11.30
C ASP A 228 55.07 19.11 -11.57
N ARG A 229 55.21 19.68 -12.77
CA ARG A 229 56.28 20.65 -13.07
C ARG A 229 56.17 21.90 -12.22
N LYS A 230 54.96 22.42 -11.99
CA LYS A 230 54.71 23.58 -11.10
C LYS A 230 55.32 23.39 -9.72
N LYS A 231 55.23 22.18 -9.15
CA LYS A 231 55.83 21.88 -7.83
C LYS A 231 57.36 22.05 -7.82
N GLN A 232 58.01 21.84 -8.98
CA GLN A 232 59.45 21.94 -9.13
C GLN A 232 59.91 23.34 -9.58
N THR A 233 59.13 24.01 -10.43
CA THR A 233 59.57 25.21 -11.15
C THR A 233 58.81 26.48 -10.78
N GLY A 234 57.67 26.39 -10.11
CA GLY A 234 56.78 27.52 -9.79
C GLY A 234 55.99 28.08 -10.99
N PHE A 235 56.28 27.65 -12.21
CA PHE A 235 55.67 28.17 -13.44
C PHE A 235 54.45 27.37 -13.87
N VAL A 236 53.41 28.06 -14.35
CA VAL A 236 52.23 27.48 -15.00
C VAL A 236 51.93 28.28 -16.27
N PRO A 237 51.78 27.63 -17.43
CA PRO A 237 51.37 28.31 -18.64
C PRO A 237 49.95 28.90 -18.54
N PRO A 238 49.65 29.97 -19.28
CA PRO A 238 48.32 30.57 -19.29
C PRO A 238 47.27 29.59 -19.82
N GLY A 239 46.11 29.54 -19.15
CA GLY A 239 44.99 28.67 -19.52
C GLY A 239 45.08 27.22 -19.02
N ARG A 240 46.05 26.90 -18.15
CA ARG A 240 46.25 25.56 -17.55
C ARG A 240 46.03 25.58 -16.03
N PRO A 241 45.44 24.52 -15.43
CA PRO A 241 44.86 23.35 -16.08
C PRO A 241 43.53 23.69 -16.78
N LYS A 242 43.19 22.94 -17.85
CA LYS A 242 41.96 23.15 -18.62
C LYS A 242 40.74 22.45 -18.00
N ASN A 243 40.95 21.38 -17.22
CA ASN A 243 39.92 20.56 -16.54
C ASN A 243 38.79 20.12 -17.49
N TRP A 244 39.16 19.62 -18.68
CA TRP A 244 38.18 19.23 -19.71
C TRP A 244 37.38 17.99 -19.32
N LYS A 245 37.91 17.11 -18.47
CA LYS A 245 37.15 15.97 -17.94
C LYS A 245 35.99 16.42 -17.06
N GLU A 246 36.22 17.39 -16.16
CA GLU A 246 35.16 17.95 -15.32
C GLU A 246 34.08 18.60 -16.17
N LYS A 247 34.48 19.45 -17.12
CA LYS A 247 33.56 20.09 -18.08
C LYS A 247 32.76 19.10 -18.90
N MET A 248 33.38 17.99 -19.33
CA MET A 248 32.69 16.91 -20.05
C MET A 248 31.55 16.34 -19.23
N PHE A 249 31.78 16.03 -17.94
CA PHE A 249 30.73 15.52 -17.07
C PHE A 249 29.62 16.55 -16.83
N THR A 250 29.96 17.83 -16.64
CA THR A 250 28.95 18.90 -16.55
C THR A 250 28.10 19.02 -17.81
N ILE A 251 28.69 18.82 -18.99
CA ILE A 251 27.95 18.87 -20.26
C ILE A 251 27.04 17.66 -20.40
N LEU A 252 27.50 16.46 -20.02
CA LEU A 252 26.67 15.25 -20.04
C LEU A 252 25.49 15.40 -19.07
N GLU A 253 25.73 15.88 -17.86
CA GLU A 253 24.69 16.15 -16.85
C GLU A 253 23.64 17.13 -17.39
N ARG A 254 24.07 18.29 -17.90
CA ARG A 254 23.16 19.26 -18.52
C ARG A 254 22.37 18.68 -19.69
N THR A 255 23.00 17.82 -20.49
CA THR A 255 22.34 17.17 -21.63
C THR A 255 21.23 16.25 -21.15
N VAL A 256 21.45 15.49 -20.08
CA VAL A 256 20.44 14.62 -19.47
C VAL A 256 19.28 15.46 -18.92
N THR A 257 19.57 16.53 -18.16
CA THR A 257 18.54 17.42 -17.60
C THR A 257 17.70 18.07 -18.69
N THR A 258 18.31 18.74 -19.67
CA THR A 258 17.60 19.36 -20.80
C THR A 258 16.79 18.36 -21.61
N ARG A 259 17.26 17.11 -21.69
CA ARG A 259 16.51 16.05 -22.38
C ARG A 259 15.24 15.67 -21.64
N ILE A 260 15.28 15.53 -20.32
CA ILE A 260 14.10 15.21 -19.50
C ILE A 260 13.11 16.38 -19.52
N GLU A 261 13.58 17.62 -19.31
CA GLU A 261 12.75 18.83 -19.38
C GLU A 261 12.08 18.99 -20.76
N GLY A 262 12.85 18.76 -21.83
CA GLY A 262 12.38 18.86 -23.21
C GLY A 262 11.37 17.79 -23.66
N THR A 263 11.03 16.81 -22.80
CA THR A 263 10.01 15.80 -23.11
C THR A 263 8.58 16.27 -22.89
N GLN A 264 8.36 17.41 -22.23
CA GLN A 264 7.02 17.93 -22.00
C GLN A 264 6.45 18.56 -23.28
N ALA A 265 5.71 17.77 -24.06
CA ALA A 265 5.07 18.23 -25.28
C ALA A 265 3.68 18.84 -25.04
N ASP A 266 2.93 18.30 -24.07
CA ASP A 266 1.56 18.68 -23.76
C ASP A 266 1.48 19.43 -22.42
N THR A 267 0.58 20.41 -22.32
CA THR A 267 0.23 21.08 -21.06
C THR A 267 -1.11 20.58 -20.54
N ARG A 268 -1.40 20.85 -19.27
CA ARG A 268 -2.69 20.50 -18.65
C ARG A 268 -3.90 21.08 -19.39
N GLU A 269 -3.73 22.21 -20.07
CA GLU A 269 -4.76 22.89 -20.85
C GLU A 269 -5.01 22.21 -22.20
N SER A 270 -3.98 21.56 -22.79
CA SER A 270 -4.08 20.91 -24.09
C SER A 270 -4.61 19.47 -24.01
N ASP A 271 -4.27 18.72 -22.96
CA ASP A 271 -4.72 17.34 -22.77
C ASP A 271 -4.94 16.98 -21.29
N LYS A 272 -6.09 16.37 -20.97
CA LYS A 272 -6.39 15.89 -19.61
C LYS A 272 -5.48 14.75 -19.14
N MET A 273 -4.83 14.03 -20.07
CA MET A 273 -3.90 12.94 -19.81
C MET A 273 -2.44 13.38 -20.02
N TRP A 274 -2.15 14.68 -20.03
CA TRP A 274 -0.81 15.22 -20.26
C TRP A 274 0.26 14.57 -19.38
N LEU A 275 -0.02 14.41 -18.07
CA LEU A 275 0.96 13.87 -17.12
C LEU A 275 1.26 12.39 -17.39
N VAL A 276 0.23 11.59 -17.68
CA VAL A 276 0.40 10.17 -18.05
C VAL A 276 1.27 10.04 -19.29
N ARG A 277 1.03 10.86 -20.32
CA ARG A 277 1.85 10.86 -21.54
C ARG A 277 3.28 11.32 -21.27
N HIS A 278 3.44 12.39 -20.50
CA HIS A 278 4.75 12.92 -20.15
C HIS A 278 5.60 11.87 -19.43
N LEU A 279 5.06 11.23 -18.41
CA LEU A 279 5.71 10.15 -17.65
C LEU A 279 6.05 8.94 -18.53
N GLU A 280 5.18 8.58 -19.48
CA GLU A 280 5.43 7.47 -20.41
C GLU A 280 6.52 7.79 -21.44
N ILE A 281 6.58 9.03 -21.93
CA ILE A 281 7.66 9.50 -22.82
C ILE A 281 9.00 9.47 -22.08
N ILE A 282 9.03 9.99 -20.84
CA ILE A 282 10.21 9.93 -19.97
C ILE A 282 10.66 8.48 -19.78
N ARG A 283 9.75 7.58 -19.41
CA ARG A 283 10.04 6.15 -19.21
C ARG A 283 10.74 5.55 -20.43
N LYS A 284 10.17 5.73 -21.64
CA LYS A 284 10.74 5.19 -22.88
C LYS A 284 12.10 5.78 -23.20
N TYR A 285 12.26 7.10 -23.15
CA TYR A 285 13.51 7.74 -23.54
C TYR A 285 14.66 7.44 -22.58
N VAL A 286 14.41 7.44 -21.27
CA VAL A 286 15.46 7.11 -20.29
C VAL A 286 15.88 5.65 -20.46
N LEU A 287 14.94 4.72 -20.63
CA LEU A 287 15.26 3.32 -20.86
C LEU A 287 16.10 3.13 -22.13
N ASP A 288 15.67 3.70 -23.27
CA ASP A 288 16.38 3.61 -24.54
C ASP A 288 17.79 4.22 -24.48
N ASP A 289 17.95 5.31 -23.73
CA ASP A 289 19.23 5.98 -23.55
C ASP A 289 20.17 5.15 -22.68
N LEU A 290 19.69 4.56 -21.58
CA LEU A 290 20.49 3.71 -20.71
C LEU A 290 20.91 2.41 -21.43
N ILE A 291 20.03 1.81 -22.22
CA ILE A 291 20.37 0.63 -23.05
C ILE A 291 21.49 0.96 -24.02
N VAL A 292 21.44 2.13 -24.67
CA VAL A 292 22.49 2.57 -25.60
C VAL A 292 23.76 2.98 -24.88
N ALA A 293 23.66 3.60 -23.70
CA ALA A 293 24.81 3.91 -22.88
C ALA A 293 25.57 2.62 -22.51
N LYS A 294 24.84 1.60 -22.03
CA LYS A 294 25.40 0.29 -21.66
C LYS A 294 26.05 -0.42 -22.85
N ASN A 295 25.32 -0.55 -23.96
CA ASN A 295 25.73 -1.42 -25.06
C ASN A 295 26.77 -0.77 -25.99
N LEU A 296 26.69 0.56 -26.19
CA LEU A 296 27.52 1.27 -27.17
C LEU A 296 28.46 2.28 -26.52
N MET A 297 27.97 3.09 -25.57
CA MET A 297 28.76 4.20 -25.02
C MET A 297 29.89 3.71 -24.10
N VAL A 298 29.69 2.64 -23.32
CA VAL A 298 30.74 2.06 -22.46
C VAL A 298 32.01 1.73 -23.26
N GLN A 299 31.86 1.23 -24.50
CA GLN A 299 33.00 0.86 -25.35
C GLN A 299 33.82 2.07 -25.84
N CYS A 300 33.27 3.29 -25.74
CA CYS A 300 33.92 4.51 -26.19
C CYS A 300 34.77 5.20 -25.12
N PHE A 301 34.62 4.79 -23.85
CA PHE A 301 35.27 5.41 -22.70
C PHE A 301 36.26 4.45 -22.02
N PRO A 302 37.34 4.96 -21.41
CA PRO A 302 38.20 4.16 -20.56
C PRO A 302 37.43 3.57 -19.35
N PRO A 303 37.74 2.35 -18.88
CA PRO A 303 37.01 1.71 -17.76
C PRO A 303 36.97 2.53 -16.47
N HIS A 304 38.05 3.26 -16.17
CA HIS A 304 38.17 4.08 -14.96
C HIS A 304 37.27 5.33 -14.96
N TYR A 305 36.56 5.62 -16.06
CA TYR A 305 35.55 6.68 -16.11
C TYR A 305 34.21 6.22 -15.52
N GLU A 306 33.96 4.90 -15.40
CA GLU A 306 32.67 4.36 -14.93
C GLU A 306 31.46 5.03 -15.62
N ILE A 307 31.53 5.24 -16.94
CA ILE A 307 30.61 6.16 -17.66
C ILE A 307 29.14 5.77 -17.51
N PHE A 308 28.84 4.47 -17.53
CA PHE A 308 27.47 3.99 -17.38
C PHE A 308 26.91 4.32 -15.99
N LYS A 309 27.67 4.05 -14.93
CA LYS A 309 27.28 4.37 -13.55
C LYS A 309 27.09 5.87 -13.34
N ASN A 310 28.00 6.68 -13.88
CA ASN A 310 27.86 8.13 -13.81
C ASN A 310 26.61 8.62 -14.57
N LEU A 311 26.35 8.11 -15.78
CA LEU A 311 25.13 8.46 -16.52
C LEU A 311 23.86 7.99 -15.81
N LEU A 312 23.85 6.79 -15.25
CA LEU A 312 22.74 6.27 -14.46
C LEU A 312 22.43 7.22 -13.29
N ASN A 313 23.45 7.67 -12.57
CA ASN A 313 23.29 8.63 -11.48
C ASN A 313 22.77 9.99 -11.98
N MET A 314 23.27 10.51 -13.10
CA MET A 314 22.77 11.76 -13.69
C MET A 314 21.29 11.64 -14.09
N TYR A 315 20.88 10.54 -14.74
CA TYR A 315 19.48 10.29 -15.08
C TYR A 315 18.62 10.15 -13.81
N HIS A 316 19.10 9.44 -12.80
CA HIS A 316 18.39 9.29 -11.53
C HIS A 316 18.17 10.63 -10.83
N GLN A 317 19.21 11.47 -10.73
CA GLN A 317 19.12 12.80 -10.12
C GLN A 317 18.19 13.72 -10.90
N ALA A 318 18.33 13.78 -12.23
CA ALA A 318 17.48 14.61 -13.06
C ALA A 318 16.00 14.15 -13.03
N LEU A 319 15.74 12.85 -12.97
CA LEU A 319 14.39 12.32 -12.72
C LEU A 319 13.88 12.71 -11.34
N SER A 320 14.70 12.57 -10.29
CA SER A 320 14.32 12.95 -8.93
C SER A 320 13.94 14.42 -8.84
N THR A 321 14.76 15.32 -9.40
CA THR A 321 14.45 16.76 -9.47
C THR A 321 13.14 16.99 -10.20
N ARG A 322 12.96 16.38 -11.37
CA ARG A 322 11.74 16.56 -12.17
C ARG A 322 10.48 16.05 -11.46
N MET A 323 10.56 14.89 -10.79
CA MET A 323 9.42 14.35 -10.04
C MET A 323 9.09 15.24 -8.84
N GLN A 324 10.09 15.83 -8.18
CA GLN A 324 9.88 16.78 -7.08
C GLN A 324 9.25 18.08 -7.55
N GLU A 325 9.65 18.61 -8.71
CA GLU A 325 8.99 19.77 -9.33
C GLU A 325 7.51 19.48 -9.60
N LEU A 326 7.20 18.36 -10.27
CA LEU A 326 5.83 17.95 -10.56
C LEU A 326 5.01 17.74 -9.27
N ALA A 327 5.62 17.18 -8.23
CA ALA A 327 4.98 16.99 -6.92
C ALA A 327 4.71 18.30 -6.17
N SER A 328 5.44 19.38 -6.48
CA SER A 328 5.26 20.70 -5.87
C SER A 328 4.15 21.52 -6.53
N GLU A 329 3.64 21.09 -7.67
CA GLU A 329 2.49 21.69 -8.34
C GLU A 329 1.17 21.26 -7.68
N ASP A 330 0.10 22.05 -7.89
CA ASP A 330 -1.25 21.73 -7.42
C ASP A 330 -1.89 20.63 -8.30
N LEU A 331 -1.54 19.38 -8.00
CA LEU A 331 -2.00 18.21 -8.73
C LEU A 331 -3.45 17.83 -8.40
N GLU A 332 -4.22 17.48 -9.44
CA GLU A 332 -5.54 16.84 -9.29
C GLU A 332 -5.42 15.39 -8.80
N ALA A 333 -6.50 14.84 -8.23
CA ALA A 333 -6.49 13.48 -7.68
C ALA A 333 -6.02 12.40 -8.68
N ASN A 334 -6.43 12.49 -9.96
CA ASN A 334 -5.97 11.59 -11.02
C ASN A 334 -4.49 11.80 -11.39
N GLU A 335 -3.99 13.03 -11.28
CA GLU A 335 -2.59 13.37 -11.53
C GLU A 335 -1.70 12.83 -10.40
N ILE A 336 -2.14 12.97 -9.15
CA ILE A 336 -1.48 12.37 -7.97
C ILE A 336 -1.37 10.85 -8.14
N VAL A 337 -2.48 10.19 -8.52
CA VAL A 337 -2.49 8.75 -8.79
C VAL A 337 -1.46 8.38 -9.87
N SER A 338 -1.42 9.15 -10.96
CA SER A 338 -0.50 8.90 -12.08
C SER A 338 0.96 9.04 -11.67
N LEU A 339 1.30 10.12 -10.95
CA LEU A 339 2.65 10.38 -10.46
C LEU A 339 3.10 9.33 -9.46
N LEU A 340 2.29 9.02 -8.45
CA LEU A 340 2.64 8.05 -7.41
C LEU A 340 2.75 6.63 -7.96
N THR A 341 1.85 6.23 -8.86
CA THR A 341 1.94 4.92 -9.53
C THR A 341 3.24 4.83 -10.33
N TRP A 342 3.62 5.89 -11.03
CA TRP A 342 4.85 5.89 -11.81
C TRP A 342 6.11 5.83 -10.94
N VAL A 343 6.18 6.66 -9.89
CA VAL A 343 7.33 6.74 -8.99
C VAL A 343 7.50 5.46 -8.16
N LEU A 344 6.42 4.92 -7.61
CA LEU A 344 6.49 3.77 -6.70
C LEU A 344 6.57 2.44 -7.46
N ASN A 345 5.81 2.31 -8.55
CA ASN A 345 5.65 1.04 -9.25
C ASN A 345 6.40 1.02 -10.58
N THR A 346 6.15 1.96 -11.50
CA THR A 346 6.74 1.91 -12.84
C THR A 346 8.27 2.06 -12.83
N TYR A 347 8.81 3.01 -12.05
CA TYR A 347 10.24 3.29 -11.99
C TYR A 347 11.07 2.07 -11.60
N THR A 348 10.64 1.34 -10.56
CA THR A 348 11.33 0.16 -10.03
C THR A 348 10.92 -1.16 -10.71
N SER A 349 9.99 -1.10 -11.67
CA SER A 349 9.48 -2.27 -12.38
C SER A 349 10.41 -2.77 -13.49
N THR A 350 10.05 -3.92 -14.07
CA THR A 350 10.66 -4.49 -15.27
C THR A 350 10.47 -3.64 -16.52
N GLU A 351 9.54 -2.68 -16.50
CA GLU A 351 9.30 -1.76 -17.61
C GLU A 351 10.31 -0.60 -17.66
N MET A 352 11.15 -0.44 -16.61
CA MET A 352 12.16 0.61 -16.53
C MET A 352 13.46 0.12 -15.84
N MET A 353 13.68 0.39 -14.55
CA MET A 353 15.00 0.14 -13.93
C MET A 353 15.32 -1.35 -13.69
N ARG A 354 14.31 -2.22 -13.57
CA ARG A 354 14.49 -3.69 -13.48
C ARG A 354 14.42 -4.37 -14.84
N ASN A 355 14.56 -3.61 -15.93
CA ASN A 355 14.56 -4.18 -17.27
C ASN A 355 15.75 -5.14 -17.47
N VAL A 356 15.49 -6.29 -18.09
CA VAL A 356 16.48 -7.36 -18.30
C VAL A 356 17.68 -6.87 -19.11
N GLU A 357 17.48 -5.93 -20.04
CA GLU A 357 18.56 -5.37 -20.86
C GLU A 357 19.53 -4.49 -20.07
N LEU A 358 19.13 -4.02 -18.88
CA LEU A 358 20.00 -3.23 -17.99
C LEU A 358 20.81 -4.14 -17.04
N ALA A 359 20.34 -5.35 -16.74
CA ALA A 359 21.06 -6.29 -15.87
C ALA A 359 22.41 -6.77 -16.45
N PRO A 360 23.49 -6.90 -15.67
CA PRO A 360 23.56 -6.74 -14.20
C PRO A 360 23.97 -5.33 -13.73
N GLU A 361 24.10 -4.35 -14.63
CA GLU A 361 24.70 -3.04 -14.32
C GLU A 361 23.83 -2.13 -13.45
N VAL A 362 22.52 -2.40 -13.37
CA VAL A 362 21.57 -1.64 -12.56
C VAL A 362 21.03 -2.52 -11.44
N ASP A 363 21.29 -2.14 -10.19
CA ASP A 363 20.67 -2.73 -9.00
C ASP A 363 19.67 -1.76 -8.40
N VAL A 364 18.37 -2.07 -8.55
CA VAL A 364 17.26 -1.28 -8.04
C VAL A 364 17.30 -1.12 -6.51
N GLY A 365 17.90 -2.07 -5.78
CA GLY A 365 18.03 -1.98 -4.33
C GLY A 365 18.99 -0.87 -3.86
N THR A 366 19.85 -0.37 -4.74
CA THR A 366 20.80 0.72 -4.45
C THR A 366 20.30 2.10 -4.84
N LEU A 367 19.21 2.18 -5.61
CA LEU A 367 18.64 3.44 -6.04
C LEU A 367 17.83 4.06 -4.90
N GLU A 368 18.08 5.34 -4.63
CA GLU A 368 17.29 6.09 -3.67
C GLU A 368 15.86 6.33 -4.21
N PRO A 369 14.86 6.56 -3.36
CA PRO A 369 13.53 6.94 -3.82
C PRO A 369 13.55 8.29 -4.57
N LEU A 370 12.87 8.39 -5.72
CA LEU A 370 12.77 9.64 -6.50
C LEU A 370 12.04 10.76 -5.74
N LEU A 371 11.10 10.39 -4.87
CA LEU A 371 10.39 11.29 -3.98
C LEU A 371 10.69 10.91 -2.54
N SER A 372 10.86 11.92 -1.68
CA SER A 372 11.02 11.67 -0.26
C SER A 372 9.75 11.04 0.33
N PRO A 373 9.86 10.19 1.36
CA PRO A 373 8.68 9.60 2.02
C PRO A 373 7.70 10.65 2.56
N HIS A 374 8.20 11.84 2.91
CA HIS A 374 7.38 12.96 3.37
C HIS A 374 6.50 13.52 2.25
N VAL A 375 7.07 13.80 1.08
CA VAL A 375 6.33 14.29 -0.09
C VAL A 375 5.29 13.25 -0.55
N VAL A 376 5.66 11.97 -0.54
CA VAL A 376 4.70 10.88 -0.85
C VAL A 376 3.53 10.88 0.14
N SER A 377 3.80 11.05 1.45
CA SER A 377 2.74 11.13 2.45
C SER A 377 1.82 12.33 2.22
N GLU A 378 2.37 13.51 1.93
CA GLU A 378 1.60 14.73 1.70
C GLU A 378 0.68 14.62 0.46
N LEU A 379 1.20 14.05 -0.63
CA LEU A 379 0.40 13.75 -1.82
C LEU A 379 -0.72 12.74 -1.53
N LEU A 380 -0.42 11.70 -0.75
CA LEU A 380 -1.42 10.70 -0.34
C LEU A 380 -2.49 11.31 0.57
N ASP A 381 -2.13 12.18 1.51
CA ASP A 381 -3.07 12.87 2.39
C ASP A 381 -3.98 13.81 1.59
N THR A 382 -3.41 14.53 0.63
CA THR A 382 -4.16 15.38 -0.31
C THR A 382 -5.15 14.55 -1.14
N TYR A 383 -4.68 13.44 -1.73
CA TYR A 383 -5.54 12.50 -2.46
C TYR A 383 -6.66 11.95 -1.58
N MET A 384 -6.36 11.53 -0.34
CA MET A 384 -7.34 10.99 0.61
C MET A 384 -8.39 12.03 1.01
N SER A 385 -8.00 13.29 1.19
CA SER A 385 -8.93 14.39 1.48
C SER A 385 -9.90 14.64 0.31
N THR A 386 -9.37 14.71 -0.91
CA THR A 386 -10.18 14.87 -2.13
C THR A 386 -11.09 13.67 -2.35
N LEU A 387 -10.58 12.45 -2.18
CA LEU A 387 -11.34 11.21 -2.30
C LEU A 387 -12.49 11.16 -1.28
N THR A 388 -12.22 11.55 -0.03
CA THR A 388 -13.25 11.61 1.03
C THR A 388 -14.38 12.54 0.62
N SER A 389 -14.05 13.74 0.14
CA SER A 389 -15.02 14.73 -0.31
C SER A 389 -15.85 14.23 -1.49
N ASN A 390 -15.19 13.58 -2.46
CA ASN A 390 -15.83 13.00 -3.64
C ASN A 390 -16.79 11.86 -3.26
N ILE A 391 -16.36 10.94 -2.38
CA ILE A 391 -17.20 9.83 -1.89
C ILE A 391 -18.44 10.38 -1.18
N ILE A 392 -18.28 11.37 -0.29
CA ILE A 392 -19.41 11.98 0.45
C ILE A 392 -20.42 12.61 -0.52
N ALA A 393 -19.94 13.40 -1.48
CA ALA A 393 -20.79 14.07 -2.46
C ALA A 393 -21.51 13.06 -3.37
N TRP A 394 -20.81 12.01 -3.78
CA TRP A 394 -21.36 10.98 -4.64
C TRP A 394 -22.41 10.13 -3.92
N LEU A 395 -22.14 9.69 -2.69
CA LEU A 395 -23.12 8.96 -1.86
C LEU A 395 -24.39 9.79 -1.60
N ARG A 396 -24.23 11.10 -1.39
CA ARG A 396 -25.38 12.02 -1.26
C ARG A 396 -26.20 12.06 -2.54
N LYS A 397 -25.55 12.24 -3.70
CA LYS A 397 -26.23 12.27 -4.99
C LYS A 397 -26.92 10.95 -5.34
N ALA A 398 -26.29 9.82 -4.99
CA ALA A 398 -26.87 8.49 -5.17
C ALA A 398 -28.16 8.34 -4.35
N LEU A 399 -28.15 8.76 -3.08
CA LEU A 399 -29.34 8.76 -2.22
C LEU A 399 -30.43 9.69 -2.74
N GLU A 400 -30.09 10.91 -3.16
CA GLU A 400 -31.06 11.86 -3.73
C GLU A 400 -31.70 11.32 -5.01
N THR A 401 -30.96 10.56 -5.80
CA THR A 401 -31.47 9.91 -7.02
C THR A 401 -32.41 8.77 -6.66
N ASP A 402 -32.03 7.92 -5.70
CA ASP A 402 -32.87 6.81 -5.21
C ASP A 402 -34.19 7.34 -4.63
N LYS A 403 -34.14 8.40 -3.82
CA LYS A 403 -35.33 9.05 -3.25
C LYS A 403 -36.30 9.56 -4.32
N LYS A 404 -35.79 10.08 -5.45
CA LYS A 404 -36.63 10.51 -6.58
C LYS A 404 -37.33 9.33 -7.24
N ASP A 405 -36.75 8.13 -7.19
CA ASP A 405 -37.37 6.94 -7.72
C ASP A 405 -38.57 6.52 -6.86
N TRP A 406 -38.49 6.68 -5.52
CA TRP A 406 -39.55 6.25 -4.60
C TRP A 406 -40.90 6.97 -4.77
N VAL A 407 -40.91 8.13 -5.43
CA VAL A 407 -42.11 8.94 -5.72
C VAL A 407 -42.62 8.77 -7.16
N LYS A 408 -42.00 7.88 -7.96
CA LYS A 408 -42.50 7.56 -9.30
C LYS A 408 -43.80 6.75 -9.23
N GLU A 409 -44.59 6.86 -10.28
CA GLU A 409 -45.82 6.06 -10.50
C GLU A 409 -45.53 4.64 -11.02
N THR A 410 -44.25 4.28 -11.19
CA THR A 410 -43.82 2.97 -11.69
C THR A 410 -43.23 2.14 -10.55
N GLU A 411 -43.57 0.85 -10.53
CA GLU A 411 -43.00 -0.11 -9.58
C GLU A 411 -41.47 -0.19 -9.71
N PRO A 412 -40.75 -0.47 -8.59
CA PRO A 412 -39.32 -0.73 -8.62
C PRO A 412 -38.99 -1.99 -9.42
N GLU A 413 -37.74 -2.04 -9.91
CA GLU A 413 -37.23 -3.22 -10.59
C GLU A 413 -37.16 -4.43 -9.65
N ALA A 414 -37.25 -5.64 -10.21
CA ALA A 414 -37.08 -6.88 -9.48
C ALA A 414 -35.73 -7.54 -9.83
N ASP A 415 -35.11 -8.21 -8.86
CA ASP A 415 -33.92 -9.02 -9.07
C ASP A 415 -34.23 -10.31 -9.85
N GLN A 416 -33.20 -11.12 -10.11
CA GLN A 416 -33.33 -12.39 -10.86
C GLN A 416 -34.28 -13.38 -10.17
N ASP A 417 -34.44 -13.28 -8.85
CA ASP A 417 -35.34 -14.10 -8.04
C ASP A 417 -36.73 -13.46 -7.88
N GLY A 418 -36.93 -12.28 -8.48
CA GLY A 418 -38.19 -11.56 -8.51
C GLY A 418 -38.46 -10.70 -7.28
N TYR A 419 -37.48 -10.42 -6.41
CA TYR A 419 -37.60 -9.50 -5.27
C TYR A 419 -37.41 -8.05 -5.70
N TYR A 420 -38.25 -7.12 -5.23
CA TYR A 420 -38.07 -5.70 -5.55
C TYR A 420 -36.77 -5.16 -4.95
N GLN A 421 -36.02 -4.39 -5.73
CA GLN A 421 -34.80 -3.73 -5.28
C GLN A 421 -34.59 -2.43 -6.07
N THR A 422 -33.86 -1.49 -5.48
CA THR A 422 -33.38 -0.33 -6.24
C THR A 422 -31.95 -0.54 -6.68
N THR A 423 -31.47 0.30 -7.60
CA THR A 423 -30.09 0.23 -8.10
C THR A 423 -29.06 0.78 -7.11
N LEU A 424 -29.51 1.41 -6.02
CA LEU A 424 -28.67 2.11 -5.04
C LEU A 424 -27.54 1.23 -4.45
N PRO A 425 -27.78 -0.01 -3.98
CA PRO A 425 -26.67 -0.84 -3.49
C PRO A 425 -25.62 -1.11 -4.56
N ALA A 426 -26.03 -1.46 -5.78
CA ALA A 426 -25.10 -1.75 -6.88
C ALA A 426 -24.26 -0.52 -7.24
N ILE A 427 -24.90 0.64 -7.35
CA ILE A 427 -24.28 1.94 -7.60
C ILE A 427 -23.22 2.24 -6.52
N VAL A 428 -23.58 2.18 -5.24
CA VAL A 428 -22.66 2.45 -4.11
C VAL A 428 -21.43 1.53 -4.13
N PHE A 429 -21.61 0.22 -4.29
CA PHE A 429 -20.50 -0.73 -4.25
C PHE A 429 -19.63 -0.70 -5.49
N GLN A 430 -20.21 -0.44 -6.67
CA GLN A 430 -19.42 -0.24 -7.89
C GLN A 430 -18.47 0.95 -7.73
N MET A 431 -18.93 2.05 -7.14
CA MET A 431 -18.10 3.22 -6.88
C MET A 431 -17.00 2.93 -5.87
N PHE A 432 -17.29 2.23 -4.77
CA PHE A 432 -16.25 1.82 -3.81
C PHE A 432 -15.21 0.90 -4.45
N GLU A 433 -15.65 -0.09 -5.23
CA GLU A 433 -14.78 -1.03 -5.94
C GLU A 433 -13.84 -0.32 -6.91
N GLN A 434 -14.33 0.65 -7.70
CA GLN A 434 -13.49 1.43 -8.62
C GLN A 434 -12.39 2.21 -7.88
N ASN A 435 -12.74 2.88 -6.77
CA ASN A 435 -11.75 3.63 -5.99
C ASN A 435 -10.73 2.69 -5.31
N LEU A 436 -11.16 1.52 -4.83
CA LEU A 436 -10.26 0.51 -4.26
C LEU A 436 -9.31 -0.08 -5.30
N GLN A 437 -9.76 -0.28 -6.54
CA GLN A 437 -8.90 -0.72 -7.64
C GLN A 437 -7.82 0.31 -7.97
N VAL A 438 -8.18 1.60 -8.02
CA VAL A 438 -7.22 2.69 -8.22
C VAL A 438 -6.21 2.75 -7.07
N ALA A 439 -6.67 2.65 -5.82
CA ALA A 439 -5.79 2.64 -4.65
C ALA A 439 -4.81 1.46 -4.67
N ALA A 440 -5.28 0.27 -5.10
CA ALA A 440 -4.45 -0.93 -5.23
C ALA A 440 -3.34 -0.79 -6.28
N GLN A 441 -3.52 0.04 -7.31
CA GLN A 441 -2.49 0.31 -8.30
C GLN A 441 -1.35 1.16 -7.75
N ILE A 442 -1.58 1.94 -6.69
CA ILE A 442 -0.54 2.77 -6.06
C ILE A 442 0.18 1.96 -4.97
N SER A 443 -0.55 1.47 -3.96
CA SER A 443 0.03 0.67 -2.89
C SER A 443 -1.02 -0.13 -2.10
N GLU A 444 -0.59 -1.24 -1.50
CA GLU A 444 -1.42 -2.08 -0.63
C GLU A 444 -1.85 -1.36 0.66
N ASP A 445 -1.01 -0.48 1.22
CA ASP A 445 -1.33 0.34 2.39
C ASP A 445 -2.44 1.35 2.07
N LEU A 446 -2.32 2.06 0.94
CA LEU A 446 -3.36 3.00 0.50
C LEU A 446 -4.70 2.28 0.26
N LYS A 447 -4.67 1.11 -0.39
CA LYS A 447 -5.87 0.28 -0.58
C LYS A 447 -6.58 -0.02 0.74
N THR A 448 -5.83 -0.34 1.78
CA THR A 448 -6.37 -0.61 3.13
C THR A 448 -6.97 0.65 3.76
N LYS A 449 -6.27 1.80 3.64
CA LYS A 449 -6.77 3.11 4.10
C LYS A 449 -8.06 3.53 3.39
N VAL A 450 -8.14 3.34 2.07
CA VAL A 450 -9.34 3.62 1.26
C VAL A 450 -10.49 2.70 1.65
N LEU A 451 -10.24 1.43 1.94
CA LEU A 451 -11.29 0.51 2.42
C LEU A 451 -11.89 0.99 3.75
N VAL A 452 -11.04 1.36 4.71
CA VAL A 452 -11.49 1.90 6.01
C VAL A 452 -12.31 3.17 5.79
N LEU A 453 -11.85 4.07 4.92
CA LEU A 453 -12.58 5.28 4.56
C LEU A 453 -13.97 4.94 3.96
N CYS A 454 -14.05 4.05 2.97
CA CYS A 454 -15.31 3.62 2.37
C CYS A 454 -16.28 3.07 3.41
N LEU A 455 -15.82 2.22 4.33
CA LEU A 455 -16.66 1.67 5.41
C LEU A 455 -17.12 2.74 6.41
N GLN A 456 -16.27 3.70 6.75
CA GLN A 456 -16.65 4.87 7.57
C GLN A 456 -17.72 5.72 6.89
N GLN A 457 -17.54 6.04 5.60
CA GLN A 457 -18.52 6.82 4.85
C GLN A 457 -19.82 6.06 4.62
N MET A 458 -19.75 4.73 4.46
CA MET A 458 -20.90 3.85 4.38
C MET A 458 -21.76 3.94 5.65
N ASN A 459 -21.16 3.90 6.83
CA ASN A 459 -21.88 4.02 8.09
C ASN A 459 -22.65 5.36 8.18
N SER A 460 -21.99 6.48 7.85
CA SER A 460 -22.61 7.81 7.80
C SER A 460 -23.70 7.93 6.72
N PHE A 461 -23.57 7.18 5.63
CA PHE A 461 -24.59 7.10 4.58
C PHE A 461 -25.82 6.31 5.06
N LEU A 462 -25.63 5.17 5.74
CA LEU A 462 -26.72 4.34 6.24
C LEU A 462 -27.58 5.06 7.28
N SER A 463 -26.99 5.89 8.14
CA SER A 463 -27.76 6.75 9.05
C SER A 463 -28.68 7.71 8.29
N ARG A 464 -28.17 8.35 7.22
CA ARG A 464 -28.99 9.23 6.36
C ARG A 464 -30.06 8.45 5.60
N TYR A 465 -29.72 7.25 5.12
CA TYR A 465 -30.67 6.36 4.44
C TYR A 465 -31.84 6.00 5.37
N LYS A 466 -31.55 5.75 6.65
CA LYS A 466 -32.56 5.51 7.67
C LYS A 466 -33.50 6.70 7.83
N ASP A 467 -32.96 7.90 7.99
CA ASP A 467 -33.75 9.12 8.19
C ASP A 467 -34.67 9.38 6.98
N GLU A 468 -34.17 9.19 5.75
CA GLU A 468 -34.97 9.35 4.54
C GLU A 468 -36.06 8.28 4.39
N ALA A 469 -35.77 7.02 4.74
CA ALA A 469 -36.78 5.95 4.72
C ALA A 469 -37.89 6.18 5.77
N GLN A 470 -37.53 6.72 6.94
CA GLN A 470 -38.49 7.10 7.97
C GLN A 470 -39.35 8.30 7.52
N LEU A 471 -38.76 9.32 6.91
CA LEU A 471 -39.50 10.45 6.34
C LEU A 471 -40.48 9.99 5.24
N TYR A 472 -40.05 9.05 4.39
CA TYR A 472 -40.90 8.46 3.34
C TYR A 472 -42.14 7.78 3.92
N LYS A 473 -41.98 7.00 5.00
CA LYS A 473 -43.09 6.41 5.75
C LYS A 473 -44.02 7.48 6.32
N GLU A 474 -43.46 8.48 7.01
CA GLU A 474 -44.25 9.55 7.64
C GLU A 474 -45.03 10.39 6.62
N GLU A 475 -44.48 10.63 5.43
CA GLU A 475 -45.15 11.33 4.34
C GLU A 475 -46.34 10.52 3.81
N HIS A 476 -46.18 9.21 3.63
CA HIS A 476 -47.27 8.32 3.23
C HIS A 476 -48.40 8.29 4.28
N LEU A 477 -48.06 8.18 5.56
CA LEU A 477 -49.07 8.16 6.63
C LEU A 477 -49.87 9.48 6.73
N ARG A 478 -49.32 10.61 6.25
CA ARG A 478 -50.08 11.88 6.16
C ARG A 478 -51.10 11.87 5.03
N ASN A 479 -50.81 11.18 3.93
CA ASN A 479 -51.72 11.04 2.80
C ASN A 479 -51.53 9.68 2.13
N ARG A 480 -52.32 8.68 2.54
CA ARG A 480 -52.22 7.28 2.10
C ARG A 480 -52.40 7.07 0.59
N GLN A 481 -52.83 8.08 -0.18
CA GLN A 481 -52.88 7.99 -1.64
C GLN A 481 -51.54 8.27 -2.33
N HIS A 482 -50.58 8.84 -1.59
CA HIS A 482 -49.27 9.23 -2.12
C HIS A 482 -48.17 8.74 -1.19
N PRO A 483 -47.00 8.36 -1.72
CA PRO A 483 -46.74 8.06 -3.12
C PRO A 483 -47.49 6.78 -3.57
N HIS A 484 -47.84 6.73 -4.87
CA HIS A 484 -48.69 5.66 -5.43
C HIS A 484 -48.14 4.25 -5.23
N CYS A 485 -46.82 4.08 -5.34
CA CYS A 485 -46.15 2.78 -5.21
C CYS A 485 -45.46 2.61 -3.83
N TYR A 486 -46.03 3.18 -2.76
CA TYR A 486 -45.44 3.14 -1.42
C TYR A 486 -45.07 1.72 -0.97
N VAL A 487 -45.98 0.77 -1.11
CA VAL A 487 -45.75 -0.63 -0.70
C VAL A 487 -44.56 -1.22 -1.45
N GLN A 488 -44.53 -1.09 -2.78
CA GLN A 488 -43.49 -1.68 -3.60
C GLN A 488 -42.11 -1.06 -3.31
N TYR A 489 -42.01 0.26 -3.16
CA TYR A 489 -40.74 0.91 -2.84
C TYR A 489 -40.28 0.66 -1.39
N MET A 490 -41.20 0.58 -0.43
CA MET A 490 -40.85 0.20 0.94
C MET A 490 -40.30 -1.24 0.99
N ILE A 491 -40.87 -2.16 0.21
CA ILE A 491 -40.30 -3.50 0.01
C ILE A 491 -38.88 -3.42 -0.57
N ALA A 492 -38.67 -2.59 -1.59
CA ALA A 492 -37.35 -2.40 -2.18
C ALA A 492 -36.33 -1.87 -1.17
N ILE A 493 -36.70 -0.89 -0.32
CA ILE A 493 -35.84 -0.36 0.75
C ILE A 493 -35.47 -1.46 1.77
N ILE A 494 -36.44 -2.30 2.17
CA ILE A 494 -36.20 -3.44 3.07
C ILE A 494 -35.22 -4.43 2.43
N ASN A 495 -35.43 -4.77 1.15
CA ASN A 495 -34.58 -5.70 0.43
C ASN A 495 -33.17 -5.17 0.18
N ASN A 496 -33.05 -3.86 -0.10
CA ASN A 496 -31.76 -3.18 -0.21
C ASN A 496 -30.93 -3.36 1.06
N CYS A 497 -31.55 -3.40 2.24
CA CYS A 497 -30.83 -3.63 3.49
C CYS A 497 -30.11 -4.98 3.52
N GLN A 498 -30.73 -6.05 3.00
CA GLN A 498 -30.06 -7.35 2.84
C GLN A 498 -28.92 -7.26 1.82
N THR A 499 -29.15 -6.62 0.67
CA THR A 499 -28.15 -6.47 -0.39
C THR A 499 -26.94 -5.66 0.10
N PHE A 500 -27.16 -4.63 0.92
CA PHE A 500 -26.10 -3.87 1.59
C PHE A 500 -25.29 -4.77 2.52
N LYS A 501 -25.91 -5.58 3.39
CA LYS A 501 -25.20 -6.51 4.28
C LYS A 501 -24.30 -7.46 3.51
N GLU A 502 -24.84 -8.13 2.50
CA GLU A 502 -24.12 -9.09 1.66
C GLU A 502 -22.93 -8.42 0.95
N SER A 503 -23.15 -7.22 0.41
CA SER A 503 -22.13 -6.45 -0.29
C SER A 503 -21.02 -5.94 0.64
N ILE A 504 -21.35 -5.50 1.87
CA ILE A 504 -20.34 -5.12 2.89
C ILE A 504 -19.46 -6.33 3.24
N VAL A 505 -20.07 -7.49 3.47
CA VAL A 505 -19.33 -8.72 3.78
C VAL A 505 -18.45 -9.15 2.61
N SER A 506 -18.98 -9.09 1.38
CA SER A 506 -18.24 -9.40 0.16
C SER A 506 -17.03 -8.47 -0.02
N LEU A 507 -17.23 -7.16 0.16
CA LEU A 507 -16.17 -6.15 0.06
C LEU A 507 -15.08 -6.39 1.10
N LYS A 508 -15.46 -6.61 2.36
CA LYS A 508 -14.50 -6.91 3.43
C LYS A 508 -13.69 -8.17 3.12
N ARG A 509 -14.34 -9.26 2.72
CA ARG A 509 -13.67 -10.53 2.37
C ARG A 509 -12.70 -10.39 1.21
N LYS A 510 -13.04 -9.55 0.22
CA LYS A 510 -12.21 -9.37 -0.97
C LYS A 510 -10.93 -8.58 -0.68
N TYR A 511 -11.00 -7.60 0.22
CA TYR A 511 -9.92 -6.62 0.42
C TYR A 511 -9.17 -6.75 1.76
N LEU A 512 -9.74 -7.39 2.78
CA LEU A 512 -9.03 -7.79 4.00
C LEU A 512 -8.58 -9.25 3.86
N LYS A 513 -7.27 -9.50 3.85
CA LYS A 513 -6.72 -10.86 4.04
C LYS A 513 -6.77 -11.23 5.53
N ASN A 514 -7.03 -12.51 5.83
CA ASN A 514 -7.32 -13.08 7.16
C ASN A 514 -6.29 -12.81 8.29
N GLU A 515 -5.17 -12.13 8.06
CA GLU A 515 -4.14 -11.84 9.08
C GLU A 515 -4.40 -10.54 9.86
N VAL A 516 -5.42 -9.75 9.49
CA VAL A 516 -5.74 -8.45 10.11
C VAL A 516 -7.06 -8.50 10.89
N GLU A 517 -7.47 -9.66 11.40
CA GLU A 517 -8.63 -9.75 12.31
C GLU A 517 -8.29 -9.21 13.72
N GLU A 518 -7.02 -9.19 14.14
CA GLU A 518 -6.65 -8.80 15.52
C GLU A 518 -6.30 -7.31 15.69
N GLY A 519 -5.92 -6.60 14.61
CA GLY A 519 -5.41 -5.21 14.70
C GLY A 519 -6.41 -4.11 14.33
N VAL A 520 -7.34 -4.39 13.42
CA VAL A 520 -8.39 -3.44 13.03
C VAL A 520 -9.65 -3.83 13.77
N SER A 521 -9.67 -3.54 15.07
CA SER A 521 -10.91 -3.50 15.84
C SER A 521 -11.77 -2.40 15.23
N LEU A 522 -12.58 -2.76 14.23
CA LEU A 522 -13.66 -1.94 13.68
C LEU A 522 -14.70 -1.77 14.81
N SER A 523 -14.37 -0.92 15.78
CA SER A 523 -15.28 -0.39 16.79
C SER A 523 -16.28 0.58 16.14
N GLN A 524 -16.89 0.13 15.04
CA GLN A 524 -18.01 0.82 14.43
C GLN A 524 -19.29 0.25 15.06
N PRO A 525 -20.30 1.09 15.36
CA PRO A 525 -21.64 0.58 15.60
C PRO A 525 -21.98 -0.34 14.43
N SER A 526 -22.51 -1.55 14.71
CA SER A 526 -22.67 -2.53 13.65
C SER A 526 -23.57 -1.93 12.56
N MET A 527 -23.02 -1.73 11.35
CA MET A 527 -23.80 -1.32 10.18
C MET A 527 -25.00 -2.24 9.99
N ASP A 528 -24.84 -3.52 10.35
CA ASP A 528 -25.89 -4.53 10.43
C ASP A 528 -27.06 -4.08 11.31
N GLY A 529 -26.79 -3.49 12.48
CA GLY A 529 -27.80 -2.96 13.39
C GLY A 529 -28.57 -1.77 12.82
N ILE A 530 -27.92 -0.88 12.06
CA ILE A 530 -28.61 0.22 11.36
C ILE A 530 -29.51 -0.34 10.25
N LEU A 531 -28.98 -1.26 9.44
CA LEU A 531 -29.72 -1.94 8.37
C LEU A 531 -30.90 -2.75 8.92
N ASP A 532 -30.73 -3.45 10.03
CA ASP A 532 -31.80 -4.16 10.72
C ASP A 532 -32.85 -3.22 11.29
N ALA A 533 -32.45 -2.05 11.80
CA ALA A 533 -33.39 -1.03 12.25
C ALA A 533 -34.22 -0.49 11.08
N ILE A 534 -33.60 -0.17 9.94
CA ILE A 534 -34.31 0.29 8.73
C ILE A 534 -35.30 -0.78 8.26
N ALA A 535 -34.85 -2.03 8.11
CA ALA A 535 -35.72 -3.11 7.67
C ALA A 535 -36.87 -3.38 8.65
N LYS A 536 -36.61 -3.32 9.96
CA LYS A 536 -37.64 -3.49 11.00
C LYS A 536 -38.67 -2.34 10.98
N GLU A 537 -38.22 -1.10 10.87
CA GLU A 537 -39.08 0.08 10.80
C GLU A 537 -39.91 0.07 9.50
N GLY A 538 -39.32 -0.34 8.38
CA GLY A 538 -40.02 -0.51 7.09
C GLY A 538 -41.08 -1.62 7.14
N CYS A 539 -40.73 -2.81 7.66
CA CYS A 539 -41.71 -3.88 7.88
C CYS A 539 -42.84 -3.42 8.82
N GLY A 540 -42.51 -2.65 9.86
CA GLY A 540 -43.49 -2.06 10.77
C GLY A 540 -44.44 -1.10 10.05
N GLY A 541 -43.92 -0.24 9.17
CA GLY A 541 -44.73 0.67 8.35
C GLY A 541 -45.63 -0.04 7.34
N LEU A 542 -45.16 -1.12 6.73
CA LEU A 542 -46.00 -1.97 5.87
C LEU A 542 -47.14 -2.62 6.65
N LEU A 543 -46.85 -3.14 7.85
CA LEU A 543 -47.89 -3.71 8.71
C LEU A 543 -48.86 -2.63 9.21
N GLU A 544 -48.39 -1.42 9.51
CA GLU A 544 -49.27 -0.31 9.88
C GLU A 544 -50.33 -0.03 8.81
N GLU A 545 -49.95 -0.07 7.54
CA GLU A 545 -50.90 0.07 6.42
C GLU A 545 -51.97 -1.03 6.41
N VAL A 546 -51.58 -2.29 6.61
CA VAL A 546 -52.53 -3.40 6.76
C VAL A 546 -53.51 -3.16 7.91
N PHE A 547 -53.00 -2.77 9.08
CA PHE A 547 -53.84 -2.63 10.28
C PHE A 547 -54.74 -1.40 10.25
N LEU A 548 -54.39 -0.35 9.50
CA LEU A 548 -55.28 0.79 9.25
C LEU A 548 -56.52 0.37 8.45
N ASP A 549 -56.37 -0.52 7.46
CA ASP A 549 -57.51 -1.05 6.70
C ASP A 549 -58.34 -2.06 7.50
N LEU A 550 -57.70 -2.79 8.43
CA LEU A 550 -58.39 -3.74 9.29
C LEU A 550 -59.11 -3.07 10.48
N GLU A 551 -58.84 -1.80 10.79
CA GLU A 551 -59.29 -1.15 12.02
C GLU A 551 -60.80 -1.25 12.23
N GLN A 552 -61.60 -1.02 11.18
CA GLN A 552 -63.06 -1.12 11.26
C GLN A 552 -63.52 -2.53 11.64
N HIS A 553 -62.91 -3.57 11.07
CA HIS A 553 -63.27 -4.96 11.29
C HIS A 553 -62.77 -5.48 12.65
N LEU A 554 -61.58 -5.06 13.07
CA LEU A 554 -61.05 -5.32 14.42
C LEU A 554 -61.93 -4.66 15.50
N ASN A 555 -62.48 -3.48 15.21
CA ASN A 555 -63.43 -2.80 16.09
C ASN A 555 -64.82 -3.46 16.16
N GLU A 556 -65.15 -4.32 15.20
CA GLU A 556 -66.40 -5.09 15.21
C GLU A 556 -66.32 -6.33 16.12
N LEU A 557 -65.12 -6.86 16.36
CA LEU A 557 -64.90 -8.03 17.21
C LEU A 557 -65.44 -7.83 18.63
N MET A 558 -65.99 -8.91 19.20
CA MET A 558 -66.56 -8.95 20.55
C MET A 558 -67.70 -7.94 20.79
N THR A 559 -68.42 -7.54 19.74
CA THR A 559 -69.66 -6.76 19.83
C THR A 559 -70.90 -7.65 19.69
N LYS A 560 -72.10 -7.11 19.93
CA LYS A 560 -73.35 -7.84 19.64
C LYS A 560 -73.49 -8.19 18.16
N LYS A 561 -73.05 -7.30 17.26
CA LYS A 561 -73.05 -7.56 15.81
C LYS A 561 -72.13 -8.72 15.46
N TRP A 562 -70.98 -8.83 16.13
CA TRP A 562 -70.10 -9.98 16.02
C TRP A 562 -70.80 -11.29 16.40
N LEU A 563 -71.49 -11.33 17.55
CA LEU A 563 -72.19 -12.54 18.00
C LEU A 563 -73.30 -12.97 17.02
N LEU A 564 -74.11 -12.03 16.50
CA LEU A 564 -75.26 -12.29 15.62
C LEU A 564 -74.92 -12.71 14.18
N GLY A 565 -73.63 -12.90 13.84
CA GLY A 565 -73.21 -13.41 12.53
C GLY A 565 -72.35 -12.46 11.68
N SER A 566 -71.49 -11.64 12.29
CA SER A 566 -70.46 -10.89 11.55
C SER A 566 -69.45 -11.80 10.85
N ASN A 567 -69.00 -11.37 9.66
CA ASN A 567 -67.90 -11.96 8.88
C ASN A 567 -66.57 -11.19 9.05
N ALA A 568 -66.40 -10.44 10.16
CA ALA A 568 -65.24 -9.58 10.37
C ALA A 568 -63.90 -10.35 10.28
N VAL A 569 -63.83 -11.57 10.83
CA VAL A 569 -62.61 -12.39 10.78
C VAL A 569 -62.34 -12.93 9.38
N ASP A 570 -63.37 -13.27 8.60
CA ASP A 570 -63.19 -13.69 7.20
C ASP A 570 -62.59 -12.55 6.37
N ILE A 571 -63.09 -11.31 6.54
CA ILE A 571 -62.55 -10.12 5.88
C ILE A 571 -61.11 -9.86 6.34
N ILE A 572 -60.84 -9.93 7.65
CA ILE A 572 -59.47 -9.81 8.18
C ILE A 572 -58.53 -10.81 7.51
N CYS A 573 -58.96 -12.08 7.37
CA CYS A 573 -58.12 -13.10 6.75
C CYS A 573 -57.83 -12.80 5.28
N VAL A 574 -58.85 -12.44 4.50
CA VAL A 574 -58.71 -12.12 3.07
C VAL A 574 -57.81 -10.90 2.88
N THR A 575 -58.04 -9.81 3.62
CA THR A 575 -57.23 -8.58 3.51
C THR A 575 -55.77 -8.84 3.89
N VAL A 576 -55.51 -9.56 4.98
CA VAL A 576 -54.13 -9.93 5.35
C VAL A 576 -53.50 -10.80 4.25
N GLU A 577 -54.24 -11.77 3.70
CA GLU A 577 -53.74 -12.62 2.63
C GLU A 577 -53.37 -11.83 1.38
N ASP A 578 -54.22 -10.90 0.95
CA ASP A 578 -53.98 -10.04 -0.21
C ASP A 578 -52.70 -9.20 -0.04
N TYR A 579 -52.56 -8.51 1.09
CA TYR A 579 -51.33 -7.76 1.40
C TYR A 579 -50.08 -8.66 1.44
N PHE A 580 -50.19 -9.87 2.02
CA PHE A 580 -49.05 -10.79 2.11
C PHE A 580 -48.67 -11.42 0.76
N ASN A 581 -49.58 -11.42 -0.21
CA ASN A 581 -49.25 -11.75 -1.61
C ASN A 581 -48.38 -10.66 -2.23
N ASP A 582 -48.67 -9.39 -1.99
CA ASP A 582 -47.81 -8.27 -2.43
C ASP A 582 -46.45 -8.30 -1.71
N PHE A 583 -46.47 -8.60 -0.41
CA PHE A 583 -45.26 -8.78 0.40
C PHE A 583 -44.46 -10.04 0.06
N ALA A 584 -44.91 -10.87 -0.88
CA ALA A 584 -44.14 -12.01 -1.37
C ALA A 584 -42.80 -11.59 -1.97
N LYS A 585 -42.71 -10.34 -2.41
CA LYS A 585 -41.54 -9.66 -2.96
C LYS A 585 -40.52 -9.22 -1.90
N ILE A 586 -40.73 -9.50 -0.61
CA ILE A 586 -39.74 -9.29 0.47
C ILE A 586 -38.83 -10.53 0.60
N LYS A 587 -37.52 -10.30 0.76
CA LYS A 587 -36.51 -11.34 1.00
C LYS A 587 -36.82 -12.15 2.28
N LYS A 588 -36.52 -13.46 2.22
CA LYS A 588 -36.90 -14.48 3.23
C LYS A 588 -36.68 -14.09 4.71
N PRO A 589 -35.52 -13.56 5.15
CA PRO A 589 -35.30 -13.29 6.59
C PRO A 589 -36.26 -12.22 7.14
N TYR A 590 -36.52 -11.17 6.38
CA TYR A 590 -37.44 -10.10 6.78
C TYR A 590 -38.90 -10.55 6.64
N LYS A 591 -39.24 -11.29 5.57
CA LYS A 591 -40.57 -11.85 5.37
C LYS A 591 -40.98 -12.74 6.54
N LYS A 592 -40.11 -13.67 6.97
CA LYS A 592 -40.35 -14.55 8.13
C LYS A 592 -40.66 -13.74 9.39
N ARG A 593 -39.84 -12.73 9.70
CA ARG A 593 -40.02 -11.89 10.89
C ARG A 593 -41.31 -11.08 10.84
N MET A 594 -41.63 -10.52 9.68
CA MET A 594 -42.85 -9.74 9.45
C MET A 594 -44.11 -10.61 9.54
N THR A 595 -44.11 -11.84 9.01
CA THR A 595 -45.21 -12.79 9.18
C THR A 595 -45.47 -13.13 10.65
N ALA A 596 -44.40 -13.37 11.43
CA ALA A 596 -44.52 -13.66 12.85
C ALA A 596 -45.09 -12.46 13.64
N GLU A 597 -44.65 -11.23 13.30
CA GLU A 597 -45.16 -10.01 13.93
C GLU A 597 -46.63 -9.75 13.55
N ALA A 598 -47.01 -9.94 12.29
CA ALA A 598 -48.40 -9.83 11.85
C ALA A 598 -49.30 -10.83 12.58
N HIS A 599 -48.88 -12.10 12.69
CA HIS A 599 -49.63 -13.12 13.43
C HIS A 599 -49.84 -12.70 14.88
N ARG A 600 -48.76 -12.30 15.55
CA ARG A 600 -48.81 -11.82 16.93
C ARG A 600 -49.77 -10.63 17.07
N ARG A 601 -49.65 -9.63 16.19
CA ARG A 601 -50.45 -8.39 16.26
C ARG A 601 -51.94 -8.67 16.02
N VAL A 602 -52.32 -9.54 15.08
CA VAL A 602 -53.73 -9.92 14.86
C VAL A 602 -54.32 -10.59 16.11
N VAL A 603 -53.59 -11.52 16.73
CA VAL A 603 -54.05 -12.19 17.96
C VAL A 603 -54.15 -11.21 19.13
N VAL A 604 -53.19 -10.30 19.29
CA VAL A 604 -53.23 -9.25 20.32
C VAL A 604 -54.43 -8.33 20.14
N GLU A 605 -54.75 -7.90 18.91
CA GLU A 605 -55.95 -7.07 18.64
C GLU A 605 -57.25 -7.84 18.94
N TYR A 606 -57.30 -9.13 18.61
CA TYR A 606 -58.44 -10.00 18.95
C TYR A 606 -58.65 -10.07 20.47
N LEU A 607 -57.59 -10.36 21.22
CA LEU A 607 -57.63 -10.42 22.68
C LEU A 607 -57.94 -9.04 23.29
N ARG A 608 -57.42 -7.96 22.71
CA ARG A 608 -57.77 -6.59 23.12
C ARG A 608 -59.27 -6.34 22.97
N ALA A 609 -59.90 -6.79 21.89
CA ALA A 609 -61.35 -6.68 21.71
C ALA A 609 -62.13 -7.42 22.82
N VAL A 610 -61.65 -8.59 23.27
CA VAL A 610 -62.20 -9.29 24.44
C VAL A 610 -62.09 -8.41 25.69
N MET A 611 -60.92 -7.83 25.95
CA MET A 611 -60.66 -7.06 27.18
C MET A 611 -61.36 -5.69 27.22
N GLN A 612 -61.87 -5.18 26.10
CA GLN A 612 -62.60 -3.91 26.05
C GLN A 612 -64.05 -3.97 26.54
N LYS A 613 -64.56 -5.16 26.94
CA LYS A 613 -65.93 -5.33 27.50
C LYS A 613 -67.05 -4.81 26.59
N ARG A 614 -66.90 -4.95 25.27
CA ARG A 614 -67.88 -4.51 24.25
C ARG A 614 -69.17 -5.35 24.26
N ILE A 615 -69.14 -6.54 24.85
CA ILE A 615 -70.27 -7.45 25.05
C ILE A 615 -70.22 -8.05 26.46
N SER A 616 -71.38 -8.46 26.97
CA SER A 616 -71.50 -9.29 28.17
C SER A 616 -72.50 -10.40 27.89
N PHE A 617 -72.06 -11.65 27.99
CA PHE A 617 -72.90 -12.83 27.70
C PHE A 617 -73.87 -13.08 28.86
N ARG A 618 -75.17 -12.98 28.61
CA ARG A 618 -76.19 -13.01 29.67
C ARG A 618 -76.77 -14.39 29.92
N SER A 619 -76.72 -15.27 28.92
CA SER A 619 -77.23 -16.64 29.02
C SER A 619 -76.11 -17.69 28.85
N PRO A 620 -76.30 -18.91 29.36
CA PRO A 620 -75.43 -20.05 29.06
C PRO A 620 -75.30 -20.30 27.54
N GLU A 621 -76.39 -20.13 26.79
CA GLU A 621 -76.41 -20.32 25.33
C GLU A 621 -75.54 -19.28 24.62
N GLU A 622 -75.65 -17.99 24.98
CA GLU A 622 -74.82 -16.92 24.42
C GLU A 622 -73.33 -17.14 24.70
N ARG A 623 -72.98 -17.62 25.90
CA ARG A 623 -71.60 -17.97 26.26
C ARG A 623 -71.06 -19.12 25.41
N LYS A 624 -71.86 -20.17 25.23
CA LYS A 624 -71.50 -21.32 24.40
C LYS A 624 -71.29 -20.90 22.95
N GLU A 625 -72.23 -20.14 22.38
CA GLU A 625 -72.16 -19.65 21.00
C GLU A 625 -70.96 -18.72 20.79
N GLY A 626 -70.72 -17.78 21.71
CA GLY A 626 -69.58 -16.87 21.67
C GLY A 626 -68.24 -17.62 21.77
N ALA A 627 -68.11 -18.56 22.70
CA ALA A 627 -66.90 -19.35 22.84
C ALA A 627 -66.63 -20.26 21.64
N GLU A 628 -67.65 -20.93 21.10
CA GLU A 628 -67.52 -21.74 19.88
C GLU A 628 -67.12 -20.87 18.67
N LYS A 629 -67.65 -19.65 18.58
CA LYS A 629 -67.25 -18.68 17.55
C LYS A 629 -65.79 -18.27 17.70
N MET A 630 -65.32 -17.96 18.92
CA MET A 630 -63.91 -17.63 19.19
C MET A 630 -62.97 -18.77 18.80
N VAL A 631 -63.32 -20.02 19.08
CA VAL A 631 -62.51 -21.19 18.70
C VAL A 631 -62.44 -21.34 17.19
N ARG A 632 -63.58 -21.22 16.47
CA ARG A 632 -63.60 -21.27 15.00
C ARG A 632 -62.76 -20.16 14.37
N GLU A 633 -62.88 -18.93 14.87
CA GLU A 633 -62.10 -17.79 14.38
C GLU A 633 -60.60 -17.95 14.67
N ALA A 634 -60.23 -18.53 15.82
CA ALA A 634 -58.84 -18.88 16.12
C ALA A 634 -58.29 -19.95 15.16
N GLU A 635 -59.09 -20.93 14.74
CA GLU A 635 -58.70 -21.92 13.74
C GLU A 635 -58.53 -21.31 12.34
N GLN A 636 -59.40 -20.37 11.95
CA GLN A 636 -59.27 -19.62 10.69
C GLN A 636 -57.96 -18.81 10.64
N LEU A 637 -57.67 -18.05 11.70
CA LEU A 637 -56.42 -17.28 11.83
C LEU A 637 -55.19 -18.20 11.80
N ARG A 638 -55.25 -19.33 12.51
CA ARG A 638 -54.19 -20.35 12.50
C ARG A 638 -53.95 -20.90 11.10
N PHE A 639 -55.01 -21.22 10.36
CA PHE A 639 -54.90 -21.70 8.98
C PHE A 639 -54.23 -20.68 8.06
N LEU A 640 -54.65 -19.41 8.13
CA LEU A 640 -54.04 -18.32 7.38
C LEU A 640 -52.54 -18.20 7.65
N PHE A 641 -52.14 -18.06 8.92
CA PHE A 641 -50.73 -17.83 9.24
C PHE A 641 -49.85 -19.06 9.03
N ARG A 642 -50.39 -20.29 9.12
CA ARG A 642 -49.70 -21.50 8.64
C ARG A 642 -49.45 -21.45 7.13
N LYS A 643 -50.45 -21.03 6.34
CA LYS A 643 -50.33 -20.86 4.89
C LYS A 643 -49.25 -19.81 4.56
N LEU A 644 -49.29 -18.65 5.21
CA LEU A 644 -48.34 -17.56 5.00
C LEU A 644 -46.91 -17.90 5.47
N ALA A 645 -46.78 -18.76 6.47
CA ALA A 645 -45.50 -19.22 7.01
C ALA A 645 -44.92 -20.47 6.33
N SER A 646 -45.63 -21.02 5.33
CA SER A 646 -45.18 -22.19 4.59
C SER A 646 -43.75 -21.98 4.05
N GLY A 647 -42.84 -22.89 4.40
CA GLY A 647 -41.42 -22.83 4.01
C GLY A 647 -40.46 -22.14 5.01
N PHE A 648 -40.93 -21.71 6.19
CA PHE A 648 -40.09 -21.14 7.26
C PHE A 648 -39.59 -22.15 8.31
N GLY A 649 -40.18 -23.35 8.39
CA GLY A 649 -39.70 -24.46 9.22
C GLY A 649 -39.94 -24.34 10.74
N GLU A 650 -40.73 -23.36 11.19
CA GLU A 650 -41.10 -23.18 12.61
C GLU A 650 -42.60 -23.38 12.81
N ASP A 651 -42.96 -23.82 14.02
CA ASP A 651 -44.34 -23.99 14.44
C ASP A 651 -44.95 -22.64 14.84
N VAL A 652 -45.88 -22.15 14.02
CA VAL A 652 -46.48 -20.81 14.16
C VAL A 652 -47.73 -20.87 15.05
N ASP A 653 -48.07 -22.04 15.60
CA ASP A 653 -49.40 -22.34 16.14
C ASP A 653 -49.72 -21.69 17.51
N GLY A 654 -48.69 -21.34 18.28
CA GLY A 654 -48.85 -21.06 19.71
C GLY A 654 -49.68 -19.81 20.05
N TYR A 655 -49.75 -18.80 19.18
CA TYR A 655 -50.48 -17.56 19.53
C TYR A 655 -52.01 -17.76 19.56
N CYS A 656 -52.56 -18.48 18.57
CA CYS A 656 -54.01 -18.73 18.47
C CYS A 656 -54.55 -19.57 19.65
N ASP A 657 -53.70 -20.39 20.27
CA ASP A 657 -54.06 -21.15 21.48
C ASP A 657 -54.42 -20.26 22.68
N THR A 658 -54.02 -18.98 22.65
CA THR A 658 -54.41 -17.99 23.65
C THR A 658 -55.89 -17.63 23.54
N ILE A 659 -56.38 -17.47 22.30
CA ILE A 659 -57.81 -17.21 22.05
C ILE A 659 -58.65 -18.40 22.50
N VAL A 660 -58.19 -19.62 22.20
CA VAL A 660 -58.86 -20.87 22.63
C VAL A 660 -58.90 -20.97 24.15
N ALA A 661 -57.79 -20.70 24.85
CA ALA A 661 -57.76 -20.74 26.31
C ALA A 661 -58.71 -19.71 26.95
N VAL A 662 -58.81 -18.51 26.39
CA VAL A 662 -59.79 -17.50 26.83
C VAL A 662 -61.23 -17.93 26.54
N ALA A 663 -61.47 -18.59 25.40
CA ALA A 663 -62.77 -19.14 25.04
C ALA A 663 -63.23 -20.24 26.02
N GLU A 664 -62.34 -21.10 26.52
CA GLU A 664 -62.68 -22.12 27.52
C GLU A 664 -63.17 -21.50 28.84
N VAL A 665 -62.56 -20.39 29.28
CA VAL A 665 -63.05 -19.61 30.44
C VAL A 665 -64.45 -19.05 30.20
N ILE A 666 -64.81 -18.68 28.96
CA ILE A 666 -66.16 -18.19 28.62
C ILE A 666 -67.16 -19.36 28.55
N LYS A 667 -66.75 -20.49 27.97
CA LYS A 667 -67.57 -21.68 27.70
C LYS A 667 -67.97 -22.44 28.96
N LEU A 668 -67.14 -22.40 30.01
CA LEU A 668 -67.35 -23.15 31.25
C LEU A 668 -68.77 -22.91 31.80
N THR A 669 -69.55 -23.98 31.95
CA THR A 669 -70.95 -23.90 32.37
C THR A 669 -71.12 -23.74 33.88
N ASP A 670 -70.24 -24.35 34.67
CA ASP A 670 -70.27 -24.31 36.14
C ASP A 670 -69.42 -23.13 36.68
N PRO A 671 -70.04 -22.08 37.26
CA PRO A 671 -69.30 -20.95 37.83
C PRO A 671 -68.41 -21.32 39.03
N SER A 672 -68.67 -22.44 39.71
CA SER A 672 -67.85 -22.86 40.87
C SER A 672 -66.45 -23.32 40.47
N LEU A 673 -66.28 -23.77 39.22
CA LEU A 673 -64.99 -24.20 38.66
C LEU A 673 -64.21 -23.06 37.99
N LEU A 674 -64.76 -21.84 37.97
CA LEU A 674 -64.18 -20.70 37.27
C LEU A 674 -62.78 -20.35 37.79
N TYR A 675 -62.55 -20.53 39.09
CA TYR A 675 -61.22 -20.37 39.70
C TYR A 675 -60.17 -21.29 39.06
N LEU A 676 -60.51 -22.56 38.80
CA LEU A 676 -59.57 -23.54 38.25
C LEU A 676 -59.16 -23.19 36.82
N GLU A 677 -60.11 -22.80 35.98
CA GLU A 677 -59.85 -22.41 34.59
C GLU A 677 -59.07 -21.09 34.51
N VAL A 678 -59.41 -20.10 35.34
CA VAL A 678 -58.65 -18.84 35.40
C VAL A 678 -57.24 -19.09 35.94
N SER A 679 -57.06 -19.96 36.94
CA SER A 679 -55.74 -20.35 37.44
C SER A 679 -54.91 -21.05 36.36
N THR A 680 -55.52 -21.92 35.56
CA THR A 680 -54.89 -22.57 34.42
C THR A 680 -54.46 -21.54 33.36
N LEU A 681 -55.31 -20.55 33.08
CA LEU A 681 -55.00 -19.45 32.16
C LEU A 681 -53.81 -18.61 32.66
N VAL A 682 -53.79 -18.23 33.94
CA VAL A 682 -52.68 -17.47 34.56
C VAL A 682 -51.38 -18.27 34.57
N SER A 683 -51.47 -19.57 34.86
CA SER A 683 -50.30 -20.45 34.82
C SER A 683 -49.72 -20.60 33.41
N LYS A 684 -50.56 -20.59 32.37
CA LYS A 684 -50.14 -20.71 30.97
C LYS A 684 -49.64 -19.38 30.39
N TYR A 685 -50.22 -18.26 30.84
CA TYR A 685 -49.92 -16.91 30.37
C TYR A 685 -49.59 -15.99 31.55
N PRO A 686 -48.34 -16.01 32.05
CA PRO A 686 -47.94 -15.33 33.29
C PRO A 686 -47.90 -13.80 33.20
N ASP A 687 -48.06 -13.21 32.01
CA ASP A 687 -48.16 -11.75 31.82
C ASP A 687 -49.61 -11.23 31.85
N ILE A 688 -50.60 -12.09 32.07
CA ILE A 688 -51.96 -11.68 32.38
C ILE A 688 -51.98 -10.98 33.75
N ARG A 689 -52.85 -9.99 33.90
CA ARG A 689 -52.91 -9.09 35.06
C ARG A 689 -54.35 -9.04 35.58
N ASP A 690 -54.54 -8.55 36.80
CA ASP A 690 -55.86 -8.51 37.45
C ASP A 690 -56.91 -7.71 36.66
N ASP A 691 -56.48 -6.64 35.97
CA ASP A 691 -57.32 -5.86 35.07
C ASP A 691 -57.83 -6.70 33.89
N HIS A 692 -56.98 -7.56 33.31
CA HIS A 692 -57.36 -8.51 32.25
C HIS A 692 -58.36 -9.55 32.76
N ILE A 693 -58.09 -10.14 33.93
CA ILE A 693 -58.98 -11.14 34.53
C ILE A 693 -60.34 -10.52 34.84
N GLY A 694 -60.36 -9.33 35.44
CA GLY A 694 -61.58 -8.57 35.71
C GLY A 694 -62.36 -8.22 34.44
N ALA A 695 -61.67 -7.98 33.32
CA ALA A 695 -62.30 -7.76 32.02
C ALA A 695 -62.94 -9.01 31.43
N LEU A 696 -62.21 -10.12 31.44
CA LEU A 696 -62.72 -11.42 30.99
C LEU A 696 -63.96 -11.86 31.78
N LEU A 697 -63.92 -11.74 33.12
CA LEU A 697 -65.06 -12.06 33.99
C LEU A 697 -66.26 -11.12 33.79
N ALA A 698 -66.03 -9.88 33.35
CA ALA A 698 -67.11 -8.96 33.01
C ALA A 698 -67.77 -9.32 31.66
N VAL A 699 -66.97 -9.73 30.68
CA VAL A 699 -67.46 -10.22 29.38
C VAL A 699 -68.28 -11.50 29.55
N ARG A 700 -67.85 -12.39 30.46
CA ARG A 700 -68.58 -13.63 30.78
C ARG A 700 -69.98 -13.39 31.35
N GLY A 701 -70.19 -12.31 32.10
CA GLY A 701 -71.51 -11.80 32.49
C GLY A 701 -72.22 -12.42 33.70
N ASP A 702 -71.83 -13.63 34.13
CA ASP A 702 -72.45 -14.36 35.26
C ASP A 702 -71.63 -14.34 36.57
N ALA A 703 -70.41 -13.78 36.56
CA ALA A 703 -69.56 -13.70 37.73
C ALA A 703 -69.99 -12.57 38.68
N SER A 704 -70.41 -12.93 39.90
CA SER A 704 -70.77 -11.98 40.96
C SER A 704 -69.56 -11.17 41.44
N ARG A 705 -69.80 -10.05 42.13
CA ARG A 705 -68.72 -9.22 42.69
C ARG A 705 -67.85 -10.02 43.68
N ASP A 706 -68.48 -10.80 44.54
CA ASP A 706 -67.80 -11.63 45.54
C ASP A 706 -66.98 -12.72 44.86
N MET A 707 -67.52 -13.38 43.83
CA MET A 707 -66.81 -14.40 43.05
C MET A 707 -65.56 -13.83 42.35
N LYS A 708 -65.67 -12.62 41.77
CA LYS A 708 -64.53 -11.93 41.18
C LYS A 708 -63.44 -11.65 42.21
N GLN A 709 -63.83 -11.17 43.39
CA GLN A 709 -62.90 -10.85 44.47
C GLN A 709 -62.20 -12.11 45.00
N THR A 710 -62.95 -13.19 45.27
CA THR A 710 -62.39 -14.48 45.69
C THR A 710 -61.38 -15.02 44.66
N ILE A 711 -61.71 -14.97 43.36
CA ILE A 711 -60.79 -15.44 42.31
C ILE A 711 -59.50 -14.62 42.31
N MET A 712 -59.59 -13.28 42.41
CA MET A 712 -58.40 -12.42 42.44
C MET A 712 -57.54 -12.66 43.68
N GLU A 713 -58.12 -12.69 44.88
CA GLU A 713 -57.40 -12.92 46.15
C GLU A 713 -56.71 -14.29 46.21
N THR A 714 -57.31 -15.30 45.58
CA THR A 714 -56.76 -16.67 45.55
C THR A 714 -55.62 -16.82 44.51
N LEU A 715 -55.57 -15.94 43.50
CA LEU A 715 -54.51 -15.95 42.48
C LEU A 715 -53.25 -15.21 42.95
N GLU A 716 -53.38 -14.20 43.81
CA GLU A 716 -52.25 -13.48 44.43
C GLU A 716 -51.33 -14.39 45.28
N GLN A 717 -51.82 -15.56 45.71
CA GLN A 717 -51.09 -16.50 46.57
C GLN A 717 -50.22 -17.51 45.80
N GLY A 718 -50.22 -17.51 44.47
CA GLY A 718 -49.47 -18.46 43.63
C GLY A 718 -48.26 -17.83 42.92
N PRO A 719 -47.04 -18.41 42.99
CA PRO A 719 -45.90 -17.90 42.23
C PRO A 719 -45.99 -18.33 40.76
N ALA A 720 -46.11 -17.38 39.84
CA ALA A 720 -45.99 -17.64 38.40
C ALA A 720 -44.51 -17.57 37.96
N GLN A 721 -43.85 -18.72 37.77
CA GLN A 721 -42.55 -18.77 37.09
C GLN A 721 -42.76 -18.87 35.58
N ALA A 722 -42.47 -17.78 34.86
CA ALA A 722 -42.52 -17.78 33.40
C ALA A 722 -41.38 -18.62 32.81
N SER A 723 -41.69 -19.44 31.80
CA SER A 723 -40.66 -20.17 31.04
C SER A 723 -39.73 -19.19 30.31
N PRO A 724 -38.43 -19.51 30.13
CA PRO A 724 -37.49 -18.63 29.42
C PRO A 724 -37.86 -18.36 27.95
N SER A 725 -38.70 -19.21 27.35
CA SER A 725 -39.18 -19.12 25.97
C SER A 725 -40.53 -18.42 25.82
N TYR A 726 -41.10 -17.87 26.89
CA TYR A 726 -42.39 -17.20 26.85
C TYR A 726 -42.32 -15.84 26.15
N VAL A 727 -43.12 -15.64 25.10
CA VAL A 727 -43.30 -14.34 24.45
C VAL A 727 -44.59 -13.70 25.00
N PRO A 728 -44.51 -12.56 25.71
CA PRO A 728 -45.69 -11.93 26.31
C PRO A 728 -46.67 -11.42 25.25
N LEU A 729 -47.96 -11.62 25.48
CA LEU A 729 -49.09 -11.16 24.66
C LEU A 729 -49.96 -10.16 25.43
N PHE A 730 -50.34 -10.48 26.66
CA PHE A 730 -51.19 -9.65 27.52
C PHE A 730 -50.47 -8.39 28.01
N LYS A 731 -49.13 -8.40 28.10
CA LYS A 731 -48.35 -7.22 28.47
C LYS A 731 -48.67 -6.00 27.61
N ASP A 732 -48.90 -6.20 26.32
CA ASP A 732 -49.18 -5.15 25.33
C ASP A 732 -50.68 -4.80 25.20
N ILE A 733 -51.53 -5.46 26.00
CA ILE A 733 -52.96 -5.19 26.06
C ILE A 733 -53.23 -4.22 27.22
N VAL A 734 -53.84 -3.09 26.88
CA VAL A 734 -54.30 -2.10 27.86
C VAL A 734 -55.78 -2.33 28.10
N VAL A 735 -56.16 -2.60 29.34
CA VAL A 735 -57.57 -2.68 29.74
C VAL A 735 -58.03 -1.28 30.12
N PRO A 736 -59.11 -0.75 29.52
CA PRO A 736 -59.68 0.51 29.94
C PRO A 736 -60.09 0.44 31.43
N SER A 737 -59.47 1.26 32.27
CA SER A 737 -59.87 1.41 33.67
C SER A 737 -61.31 1.93 33.71
N LEU A 738 -62.19 1.23 34.43
CA LEU A 738 -63.52 1.72 34.76
C LEU A 738 -63.35 3.00 35.59
N ASN A 739 -63.38 4.17 34.94
CA ASN A 739 -63.50 5.43 35.63
C ASN A 739 -64.83 5.40 36.41
N VAL A 740 -64.71 5.36 37.74
CA VAL A 740 -65.81 5.34 38.72
C VAL A 740 -66.71 6.60 38.64
N ALA A 741 -66.48 7.53 37.71
CA ALA A 741 -67.20 8.79 37.62
C ALA A 741 -68.50 8.78 36.75
N LYS A 742 -68.96 7.63 36.21
CA LYS A 742 -70.21 7.58 35.40
C LYS A 742 -71.28 6.59 35.88
N LEU A 743 -71.25 6.18 37.16
CA LEU A 743 -72.33 5.42 37.81
C LEU A 743 -73.12 6.23 38.86
N LEU A 744 -73.03 7.56 38.79
CA LEU A 744 -73.96 8.47 39.47
C LEU A 744 -74.56 9.43 38.44
N LYS A 745 -75.51 8.90 37.66
CA LYS A 745 -76.75 9.60 37.25
C LYS A 745 -77.79 8.60 36.81
#